data_AF-A0A933IRG8-F1
#
_entry.id   AF-A0A933IRG8-F1
#
_cell.length_a   1.000
_cell.length_b   1.000
_cell.length_c   1.000
_cell.angle_alpha   90.00
_cell.angle_beta   90.00
_cell.angle_gamma   90.00
#
_symmetry.space_group_name_H-M   'P 1'
#
loop_
_entity.id
_entity.type
_entity.pdbx_description
1 polymer ?
#
loop_
_entity_poly.entity_id
_entity_poly.type
_entity_poly.pdbx_seq_one_letter_code
_entity_poly.pdbx_strand_id
1 'polypeptide(L)'
;MSRTLSTIVPVVTLLLLFGIPGFPPNSGHCSTETSVLHPGWNSLDGTPANAARAMDRGSRFTATESTVERLQLKVELPGMLVRDTAMKDGNTYTVVTAPGSGMHEVGGPDVPVYGTWILIPNGTRATVETEPGQPLVFDQVDLPPIQPPSPDVEDAPLPPFSRNEALYASDADYPGTYARLEATSVMRGQECAILRLNPFQYNPVRKTLSVYRDLVVTVRFDGTPSPIEQRLRTESFDKLMRGMAPNADAVLALGESEKKGIRKPSVEPELLFRAAGGIGWDYIIIAHSNFSEAAYKLAAWKEQIGFKVLTVPTPSPTAADIRNLIKWCYDTLDIAPSYVLLIGDAEFVPCDYWTEHPWDSYPGVTGDAKQGHIGTDLYYAAIDGNDYTPDLAIGRLSVGSATHALNHVDRIIEYEKDPPVLTTFYDDVAICAYFQDGVEGTPINPDGIEDARYTQTSEDLALFLSEAAYGINKTVTRIYYARPIVNPAYWNDGQLWGTGNFGGGPAGNPGDPIPAYLKRPGFAWDGDYLDIKGAFENGSFLITHRDHGGRQYWVQPYFHSYHIGSLQIRFGESPVVWSVNCKTGWFDNETDYSFMYETDYTGLHEESFAEFLESYCSFGGPVGIIAATRVTDTMYNARLVWGWTDAIWPTFIPTEGWPLWIFRMGDVLNSGKAYMATKFAGDTSGWVQAHFEMYHWFGDPSMEIRNASPGYLDAKHPAQWPWQNKPHDFKVHVQWLNGFPVWLARVTVSRSGAPLDQRVGWTDLNGDVVFADLVTSQLGEYTVTAVFPNAVPYIGTFQSSEFKPAFLWGMFGNLLEK
;
A
#
# COMPACT_ATOMS: atom_id res chain seq x y z
N MET A 1 -32.52 -30.81 -23.42
CA MET A 1 -33.07 -30.34 -24.71
C MET A 1 -32.19 -29.20 -25.20
N SER A 2 -31.60 -29.35 -26.39
CA SER A 2 -30.63 -28.41 -26.96
C SER A 2 -31.27 -27.10 -27.41
N ARG A 3 -30.63 -25.96 -27.14
CA ARG A 3 -30.25 -24.95 -28.14
C ARG A 3 -29.57 -23.71 -27.51
N THR A 4 -28.33 -23.49 -27.93
CA THR A 4 -27.66 -22.20 -28.23
C THR A 4 -27.68 -21.07 -27.18
N LEU A 5 -26.54 -20.91 -26.51
CA LEU A 5 -26.03 -19.64 -25.96
C LEU A 5 -25.29 -18.87 -27.06
N SER A 6 -25.68 -17.61 -27.27
CA SER A 6 -24.82 -16.57 -27.84
C SER A 6 -25.34 -15.20 -27.42
N THR A 7 -24.50 -14.47 -26.68
CA THR A 7 -24.32 -13.00 -26.63
C THR A 7 -25.48 -12.09 -26.19
N ILE A 8 -25.15 -11.08 -25.35
CA ILE A 8 -25.75 -9.72 -25.10
C ILE A 8 -25.19 -9.30 -23.71
N VAL A 9 -24.12 -8.51 -23.53
CA VAL A 9 -23.93 -7.05 -23.70
C VAL A 9 -25.21 -6.22 -23.54
N PRO A 10 -25.42 -5.46 -22.44
CA PRO A 10 -26.35 -4.35 -22.46
C PRO A 10 -25.66 -3.10 -23.01
N VAL A 11 -26.13 -2.77 -24.21
CA VAL A 11 -25.93 -1.53 -24.96
C VAL A 11 -26.44 -0.32 -24.16
N VAL A 12 -25.58 0.68 -24.02
CA VAL A 12 -25.98 2.08 -23.80
C VAL A 12 -26.42 2.64 -25.17
N THR A 13 -27.48 3.45 -25.13
CA THR A 13 -27.93 4.49 -26.10
C THR A 13 -29.22 4.19 -26.88
N LEU A 14 -30.30 4.98 -26.62
CA LEU A 14 -30.82 6.07 -27.49
C LEU A 14 -32.36 6.27 -27.35
N LEU A 15 -32.78 7.52 -27.06
CA LEU A 15 -34.05 8.16 -27.45
C LEU A 15 -33.86 9.68 -27.22
N LEU A 16 -33.29 10.42 -28.19
CA LEU A 16 -33.92 11.17 -29.29
C LEU A 16 -34.75 12.42 -28.89
N LEU A 17 -34.29 13.54 -29.45
CA LEU A 17 -35.03 14.63 -30.10
C LEU A 17 -35.81 15.64 -29.24
N PHE A 18 -35.20 16.81 -29.01
CA PHE A 18 -35.77 18.09 -29.45
C PHE A 18 -34.64 19.03 -29.88
N GLY A 19 -34.76 19.59 -31.09
CA GLY A 19 -33.76 20.43 -31.73
C GLY A 19 -33.84 21.90 -31.33
N ILE A 20 -32.67 22.54 -31.21
CA ILE A 20 -32.47 24.00 -31.18
C ILE A 20 -31.18 24.29 -31.99
N PRO A 21 -31.11 25.37 -32.79
CA PRO A 21 -30.22 25.42 -33.96
C PRO A 21 -28.78 25.89 -33.66
N GLY A 22 -27.84 25.21 -34.31
CA GLY A 22 -26.61 25.70 -34.95
C GLY A 22 -25.78 26.80 -34.27
N PHE A 23 -24.68 26.39 -33.63
CA PHE A 23 -23.44 27.18 -33.63
C PHE A 23 -22.46 26.56 -34.65
N PRO A 24 -21.80 27.36 -35.51
CA PRO A 24 -20.88 26.82 -36.51
C PRO A 24 -19.62 26.27 -35.84
N PRO A 25 -18.93 25.30 -36.46
CA PRO A 25 -17.63 24.85 -35.99
C PRO A 25 -16.64 25.99 -36.23
N ASN A 26 -16.17 26.62 -35.15
CA ASN A 26 -14.97 27.43 -35.21
C ASN A 26 -13.79 26.48 -35.45
N SER A 27 -13.48 26.22 -36.72
CA SER A 27 -12.11 25.92 -37.12
C SER A 27 -11.30 27.20 -36.98
N GLY A 28 -11.00 27.56 -35.74
CA GLY A 28 -10.05 28.63 -35.43
C GLY A 28 -8.65 28.13 -35.75
N HIS A 29 -8.04 28.72 -36.76
CA HIS A 29 -6.59 28.78 -36.83
C HIS A 29 -6.09 29.36 -35.49
N CYS A 30 -5.48 28.52 -34.66
CA CYS A 30 -4.86 28.96 -33.42
C CYS A 30 -3.53 29.62 -33.80
N SER A 31 -3.52 30.95 -33.90
CA SER A 31 -2.29 31.71 -33.72
C SER A 31 -1.73 31.38 -32.33
N THR A 32 -0.41 31.32 -32.21
CA THR A 32 0.31 31.31 -30.93
C THR A 32 0.03 32.63 -30.20
N GLU A 33 -1.15 32.76 -29.60
CA GLU A 33 -1.41 33.80 -28.62
C GLU A 33 -0.70 33.39 -27.34
N THR A 34 0.34 34.15 -26.98
CA THR A 34 0.97 34.10 -25.66
C THR A 34 -0.11 34.41 -24.61
N SER A 35 -0.47 33.42 -23.80
CA SER A 35 -1.43 33.57 -22.70
C SER A 35 -0.71 33.88 -21.40
N VAL A 36 -1.30 34.73 -20.56
CA VAL A 36 -0.79 35.04 -19.22
C VAL A 36 -1.44 34.08 -18.22
N LEU A 37 -0.67 33.49 -17.30
CA LEU A 37 -1.26 32.71 -16.20
C LEU A 37 -2.00 33.63 -15.24
N HIS A 38 -3.17 33.19 -14.77
CA HIS A 38 -3.93 33.92 -13.77
C HIS A 38 -3.85 33.21 -12.41
N PRO A 39 -3.81 33.93 -11.27
CA PRO A 39 -3.92 33.30 -9.97
C PRO A 39 -5.19 32.45 -9.86
N GLY A 40 -5.08 31.26 -9.27
CA GLY A 40 -6.15 30.27 -9.18
C GLY A 40 -6.09 29.21 -10.30
N TRP A 41 -7.24 28.60 -10.57
CA TRP A 41 -7.34 27.49 -11.53
C TRP A 41 -7.29 27.99 -12.99
N ASN A 42 -6.34 27.45 -13.75
CA ASN A 42 -6.20 27.65 -15.18
C ASN A 42 -6.58 26.34 -15.88
N SER A 43 -7.74 26.32 -16.53
CA SER A 43 -8.23 25.15 -17.25
C SER A 43 -7.49 24.95 -18.57
N LEU A 44 -7.14 23.69 -18.88
CA LEU A 44 -6.47 23.31 -20.12
C LEU A 44 -7.39 22.55 -21.10
N ASP A 45 -8.50 22.00 -20.60
CA ASP A 45 -9.48 21.19 -21.34
C ASP A 45 -10.93 21.75 -21.29
N GLY A 46 -11.14 22.88 -20.62
CA GLY A 46 -12.47 23.48 -20.37
C GLY A 46 -13.12 23.04 -19.05
N THR A 47 -12.49 22.17 -18.26
CA THR A 47 -12.95 21.77 -16.93
C THR A 47 -12.99 22.99 -15.98
N PRO A 48 -14.17 23.38 -15.48
CA PRO A 48 -14.32 24.58 -14.68
C PRO A 48 -13.76 24.38 -13.27
N ALA A 49 -13.37 25.49 -12.63
CA ALA A 49 -12.79 25.51 -11.29
C ALA A 49 -13.73 24.98 -10.18
N ASN A 50 -15.01 24.73 -10.47
CA ASN A 50 -16.04 24.26 -9.54
C ASN A 50 -16.58 22.85 -9.85
N ALA A 51 -16.00 22.13 -10.82
CA ALA A 51 -16.22 20.69 -10.91
C ALA A 51 -15.66 20.03 -9.62
N ALA A 52 -16.48 19.26 -8.94
CA ALA A 52 -16.66 19.37 -7.49
C ALA A 52 -15.50 18.89 -6.59
N ARG A 53 -14.43 18.27 -7.07
CA ARG A 53 -13.30 17.80 -6.23
C ARG A 53 -11.97 17.88 -6.99
N ALA A 54 -10.85 18.18 -6.31
CA ALA A 54 -9.52 18.18 -6.94
C ALA A 54 -9.16 16.81 -7.55
N MET A 55 -9.69 15.73 -6.97
CA MET A 55 -9.54 14.35 -7.47
C MET A 55 -10.37 14.04 -8.72
N ASP A 56 -11.51 14.72 -8.92
CA ASP A 56 -12.27 14.64 -10.18
C ASP A 56 -11.52 15.32 -11.35
N ARG A 57 -10.48 16.08 -11.04
CA ARG A 57 -9.58 16.79 -11.97
C ARG A 57 -8.21 16.13 -12.08
N GLY A 58 -8.03 14.86 -11.71
CA GLY A 58 -6.73 14.22 -11.84
C GLY A 58 -6.25 14.20 -13.30
N SER A 59 -4.95 14.42 -13.53
CA SER A 59 -4.35 14.19 -14.84
C SER A 59 -4.42 12.70 -15.17
N ARG A 60 -4.78 12.35 -16.40
CA ARG A 60 -4.95 10.94 -16.79
C ARG A 60 -3.91 10.52 -17.81
N PHE A 61 -3.39 9.32 -17.63
CA PHE A 61 -2.55 8.64 -18.60
C PHE A 61 -3.32 7.46 -19.15
N THR A 62 -3.98 7.69 -20.28
CA THR A 62 -4.80 6.65 -20.90
C THR A 62 -3.93 5.83 -21.82
N ALA A 63 -3.84 4.52 -21.56
CA ALA A 63 -3.28 3.57 -22.51
C ALA A 63 -4.19 3.50 -23.74
N THR A 64 -3.70 4.02 -24.86
CA THR A 64 -4.37 3.97 -26.18
C THR A 64 -3.97 2.72 -26.96
N GLU A 65 -2.82 2.14 -26.62
CA GLU A 65 -2.35 0.84 -27.08
C GLU A 65 -1.58 0.16 -25.93
N SER A 66 -1.79 -1.14 -25.74
CA SER A 66 -1.09 -1.94 -24.75
C SER A 66 -0.92 -3.36 -25.27
N THR A 67 0.30 -3.67 -25.66
CA THR A 67 0.74 -4.96 -26.23
C THR A 67 2.11 -5.32 -25.66
N VAL A 68 2.60 -6.53 -25.96
CA VAL A 68 3.94 -6.96 -25.52
C VAL A 68 5.06 -6.38 -26.39
N GLU A 69 4.73 -5.71 -27.49
CA GLU A 69 5.66 -5.00 -28.36
C GLU A 69 5.61 -3.48 -28.16
N ARG A 70 4.48 -2.96 -27.65
CA ARG A 70 4.22 -1.51 -27.60
C ARG A 70 3.22 -1.11 -26.53
N LEU A 71 3.55 -0.07 -25.78
CA LEU A 71 2.63 0.69 -24.92
C LEU A 71 2.55 2.13 -25.47
N GLN A 72 1.34 2.63 -25.73
CA GLN A 72 1.12 4.04 -26.07
C GLN A 72 0.23 4.69 -25.03
N LEU A 73 0.75 5.75 -24.40
CA LEU A 73 0.03 6.57 -23.43
C LEU A 73 -0.29 7.92 -24.05
N LYS A 74 -1.53 8.38 -23.84
CA LYS A 74 -1.92 9.76 -24.09
C LYS A 74 -2.06 10.50 -22.77
N VAL A 75 -1.44 11.67 -22.67
CA VAL A 75 -1.58 12.57 -21.53
C VAL A 75 -2.87 13.38 -21.68
N GLU A 76 -3.64 13.46 -20.60
CA GLU A 76 -4.81 14.34 -20.48
C GLU A 76 -4.63 15.23 -19.26
N LEU A 77 -4.51 16.54 -19.52
CA LEU A 77 -4.30 17.56 -18.49
C LEU A 77 -5.57 18.40 -18.33
N PRO A 78 -6.26 18.34 -17.19
CA PRO A 78 -7.46 19.13 -16.97
C PRO A 78 -7.17 20.60 -16.67
N GLY A 79 -6.02 20.88 -16.05
CA GLY A 79 -5.62 22.24 -15.71
C GLY A 79 -4.48 22.27 -14.71
N MET A 80 -4.17 23.48 -14.26
CA MET A 80 -3.16 23.75 -13.24
C MET A 80 -3.64 24.86 -12.30
N LEU A 81 -3.29 24.74 -11.03
CA LEU A 81 -3.42 25.79 -10.03
C LEU A 81 -2.17 26.66 -10.08
N VAL A 82 -2.38 27.98 -10.09
CA VAL A 82 -1.30 28.97 -10.10
C VAL A 82 -1.45 29.89 -8.90
N ARG A 83 -0.33 30.18 -8.23
CA ARG A 83 -0.28 31.14 -7.13
C ARG A 83 1.09 31.79 -7.04
N ASP A 84 1.13 32.97 -6.43
CA ASP A 84 2.38 33.63 -6.12
C ASP A 84 2.82 33.25 -4.70
N THR A 85 4.12 33.05 -4.49
CA THR A 85 4.67 32.55 -3.22
C THR A 85 6.01 33.19 -2.95
N ALA A 86 6.16 33.84 -1.79
CA ALA A 86 7.43 34.37 -1.35
C ALA A 86 8.32 33.23 -0.82
N MET A 87 9.61 33.24 -1.17
CA MET A 87 10.59 32.27 -0.69
C MET A 87 11.68 32.93 0.17
N LYS A 88 12.49 32.09 0.83
CA LYS A 88 13.53 32.51 1.79
C LYS A 88 14.63 33.38 1.18
N ASP A 89 14.78 33.38 -0.14
CA ASP A 89 15.69 34.27 -0.86
C ASP A 89 15.14 35.72 -1.01
N GLY A 90 13.92 35.97 -0.53
CA GLY A 90 13.24 37.27 -0.60
C GLY A 90 12.52 37.52 -1.92
N ASN A 91 12.54 36.57 -2.86
CA ASN A 91 11.85 36.68 -4.13
C ASN A 91 10.43 36.10 -4.05
N THR A 92 9.55 36.56 -4.95
CA THR A 92 8.22 35.98 -5.17
C THR A 92 8.23 35.19 -6.46
N TYR A 93 7.81 33.94 -6.38
CA TYR A 93 7.77 32.98 -7.48
C TYR A 93 6.32 32.60 -7.83
N THR A 94 6.10 32.19 -9.07
CA THR A 94 4.86 31.62 -9.57
C THR A 94 4.90 30.10 -9.35
N VAL A 95 4.20 29.60 -8.34
CA VAL A 95 4.02 28.16 -8.12
C VAL A 95 2.95 27.66 -9.07
N VAL A 96 3.27 26.58 -9.80
CA VAL A 96 2.35 25.89 -10.70
C VAL A 96 2.18 24.46 -10.22
N THR A 97 0.94 24.07 -9.95
CA THR A 97 0.62 22.74 -9.45
C THR A 97 -0.45 22.08 -10.29
N ALA A 98 -0.19 20.87 -10.76
CA ALA A 98 -1.14 20.11 -11.54
C ALA A 98 -1.67 18.91 -10.73
N PRO A 99 -2.96 18.56 -10.84
CA PRO A 99 -3.50 17.42 -10.11
C PRO A 99 -2.76 16.12 -10.47
N GLY A 100 -2.29 15.39 -9.46
CA GLY A 100 -1.52 14.15 -9.61
C GLY A 100 -0.02 14.34 -9.86
N SER A 101 0.46 15.58 -10.03
CA SER A 101 1.89 15.79 -10.29
C SER A 101 2.77 15.47 -9.09
N GLY A 102 3.95 14.97 -9.41
CA GLY A 102 5.10 14.88 -8.53
C GLY A 102 6.07 16.05 -8.72
N MET A 103 7.28 15.87 -8.21
CA MET A 103 8.36 16.86 -8.22
C MET A 103 9.64 16.29 -8.82
N HIS A 104 10.49 17.18 -9.32
CA HIS A 104 11.86 16.89 -9.76
C HIS A 104 12.87 16.99 -8.61
N GLU A 105 14.15 17.06 -8.95
CA GLU A 105 15.26 17.15 -8.00
C GLU A 105 15.35 18.51 -7.30
N VAL A 106 15.79 18.46 -6.04
CA VAL A 106 16.06 19.64 -5.21
C VAL A 106 16.95 20.66 -5.93
N GLY A 107 16.58 21.93 -5.83
CA GLY A 107 17.25 23.07 -6.43
C GLY A 107 16.86 23.35 -7.88
N GLY A 108 16.23 22.40 -8.59
CA GLY A 108 15.69 22.61 -9.94
C GLY A 108 14.35 23.35 -9.95
N PRO A 109 13.91 23.91 -11.10
CA PRO A 109 12.57 24.50 -11.22
C PRO A 109 11.46 23.50 -10.88
N ASP A 110 10.51 23.96 -10.07
CA ASP A 110 9.35 23.18 -9.61
C ASP A 110 8.28 23.05 -10.71
N VAL A 111 8.66 22.39 -11.80
CA VAL A 111 7.81 22.11 -12.95
C VAL A 111 7.05 20.79 -12.74
N PRO A 112 5.72 20.74 -12.97
CA PRO A 112 4.95 19.51 -12.76
C PRO A 112 5.43 18.33 -13.62
N VAL A 113 5.66 17.20 -12.97
CA VAL A 113 6.04 15.92 -13.58
C VAL A 113 5.08 14.82 -13.15
N TYR A 114 4.95 13.78 -13.96
CA TYR A 114 4.18 12.59 -13.60
C TYR A 114 5.02 11.33 -13.73
N GLY A 115 4.67 10.33 -12.93
CA GLY A 115 5.29 9.01 -12.97
C GLY A 115 4.21 7.93 -12.98
N THR A 116 4.45 6.87 -13.73
CA THR A 116 3.65 5.65 -13.68
C THR A 116 4.59 4.46 -13.82
N TRP A 117 4.35 3.39 -13.07
CA TRP A 117 5.05 2.14 -13.32
C TRP A 117 4.62 1.59 -14.67
N ILE A 118 5.55 0.99 -15.40
CA ILE A 118 5.23 0.15 -16.56
C ILE A 118 5.92 -1.19 -16.39
N LEU A 119 5.28 -2.25 -16.87
CA LEU A 119 5.94 -3.54 -16.98
C LEU A 119 6.74 -3.57 -18.29
N ILE A 120 8.00 -3.97 -18.21
CA ILE A 120 8.82 -4.25 -19.38
C ILE A 120 8.70 -5.76 -19.63
N PRO A 121 8.15 -6.22 -20.77
CA PRO A 121 8.11 -7.64 -21.07
C PRO A 121 9.51 -8.24 -20.97
N ASN A 122 9.69 -9.25 -20.12
CA ASN A 122 11.02 -9.84 -19.89
C ASN A 122 11.64 -10.29 -21.22
N GLY A 123 12.96 -10.15 -21.36
CA GLY A 123 13.66 -10.48 -22.61
C GLY A 123 13.53 -9.43 -23.72
N THR A 124 12.97 -8.24 -23.40
CA THR A 124 12.92 -7.08 -24.30
C THR A 124 13.71 -5.91 -23.74
N ARG A 125 13.99 -4.92 -24.60
CA ARG A 125 14.55 -3.63 -24.22
C ARG A 125 13.53 -2.55 -24.52
N ALA A 126 13.23 -1.73 -23.51
CA ALA A 126 12.32 -0.60 -23.67
C ALA A 126 13.02 0.61 -24.31
N THR A 127 12.37 1.25 -25.29
CA THR A 127 12.78 2.54 -25.87
C THR A 127 11.59 3.50 -25.87
N VAL A 128 11.83 4.79 -25.59
CA VAL A 128 10.79 5.81 -25.47
C VAL A 128 10.82 6.76 -26.66
N GLU A 129 9.67 6.93 -27.31
CA GLU A 129 9.41 7.88 -28.37
C GLU A 129 8.32 8.86 -27.91
N THR A 130 8.41 10.12 -28.30
CA THR A 130 7.46 11.16 -27.87
C THR A 130 7.00 11.99 -29.05
N GLU A 131 5.70 12.27 -29.08
CA GLU A 131 5.05 13.19 -30.01
C GLU A 131 4.39 14.28 -29.16
N PRO A 132 5.09 15.40 -28.90
CA PRO A 132 4.63 16.39 -27.93
C PRO A 132 3.39 17.18 -28.36
N GLY A 133 3.11 17.25 -29.66
CA GLY A 133 2.04 18.10 -30.20
C GLY A 133 2.41 19.59 -30.16
N GLN A 134 1.41 20.47 -30.18
CA GLN A 134 1.60 21.92 -30.09
C GLN A 134 1.45 22.37 -28.62
N PRO A 135 2.41 23.14 -28.07
CA PRO A 135 2.31 23.64 -26.70
C PRO A 135 1.34 24.82 -26.58
N LEU A 136 0.76 24.95 -25.39
CA LEU A 136 0.29 26.24 -24.87
C LEU A 136 1.47 26.94 -24.19
N VAL A 137 1.70 28.21 -24.51
CA VAL A 137 2.89 28.95 -24.07
C VAL A 137 2.46 30.10 -23.17
N PHE A 138 3.07 30.14 -21.98
CA PHE A 138 2.84 31.16 -20.96
C PHE A 138 4.14 31.89 -20.66
N ASP A 139 4.13 33.21 -20.83
CA ASP A 139 5.27 34.06 -20.50
C ASP A 139 5.13 34.65 -19.09
N GLN A 140 6.22 35.26 -18.60
CA GLN A 140 6.29 35.90 -17.28
C GLN A 140 6.05 34.93 -16.12
N VAL A 141 6.41 33.66 -16.31
CA VAL A 141 6.34 32.63 -15.27
C VAL A 141 7.71 32.51 -14.63
N ASP A 142 7.79 32.76 -13.32
CA ASP A 142 9.04 32.57 -12.55
C ASP A 142 8.86 31.39 -11.61
N LEU A 143 9.15 30.18 -12.06
CA LEU A 143 8.98 28.99 -11.22
C LEU A 143 9.99 28.98 -10.06
N PRO A 144 9.57 28.56 -8.85
CA PRO A 144 10.48 28.45 -7.72
C PRO A 144 11.41 27.24 -7.84
N PRO A 145 12.55 27.24 -7.14
CA PRO A 145 13.34 26.04 -6.97
C PRO A 145 12.69 25.08 -5.98
N ILE A 146 12.71 23.79 -6.28
CA ILE A 146 12.30 22.73 -5.36
C ILE A 146 13.23 22.78 -4.15
N GLN A 147 12.66 22.87 -2.94
CA GLN A 147 13.46 22.92 -1.73
C GLN A 147 13.74 21.51 -1.19
N PRO A 148 14.81 21.36 -0.39
CA PRO A 148 15.06 20.09 0.27
C PRO A 148 13.89 19.66 1.15
N PRO A 149 13.63 18.33 1.26
CA PRO A 149 12.69 17.79 2.24
C PRO A 149 13.00 18.29 3.65
N SER A 150 11.95 18.52 4.43
CA SER A 150 12.09 18.90 5.82
C SER A 150 11.90 17.68 6.70
N PRO A 151 12.82 17.41 7.65
CA PRO A 151 12.56 16.40 8.66
C PRO A 151 11.31 16.79 9.46
N ASP A 152 10.45 15.82 9.74
CA ASP A 152 9.31 15.97 10.63
C ASP A 152 9.80 16.00 12.11
N VAL A 153 10.63 16.99 12.45
CA VAL A 153 11.22 17.23 13.78
C VAL A 153 10.93 18.66 14.19
N GLU A 154 10.25 18.85 15.33
CA GLU A 154 9.73 20.15 15.76
C GLU A 154 10.81 21.25 15.84
N ASP A 155 11.97 20.92 16.41
CA ASP A 155 13.08 21.87 16.63
C ASP A 155 14.23 21.78 15.60
N ALA A 156 14.06 21.02 14.51
CA ALA A 156 15.14 20.86 13.54
C ALA A 156 15.44 22.18 12.80
N PRO A 157 16.73 22.46 12.51
CA PRO A 157 17.07 23.58 11.66
C PRO A 157 16.43 23.37 10.28
N LEU A 158 15.73 24.39 9.80
CA LEU A 158 15.22 24.43 8.43
C LEU A 158 16.36 24.11 7.44
N PRO A 159 16.12 23.25 6.44
CA PRO A 159 17.11 23.03 5.39
C PRO A 159 17.48 24.38 4.74
N PRO A 160 18.76 24.57 4.36
CA PRO A 160 19.19 25.79 3.69
C PRO A 160 18.44 25.93 2.35
N PHE A 161 18.13 27.18 1.99
CA PHE A 161 17.52 27.46 0.69
C PHE A 161 18.43 26.93 -0.43
N SER A 162 17.85 26.11 -1.32
CA SER A 162 18.58 25.49 -2.41
C SER A 162 18.06 25.99 -3.75
N ARG A 163 18.97 26.43 -4.62
CA ARG A 163 18.69 26.84 -6.00
C ARG A 163 19.88 26.50 -6.88
N ASN A 164 19.62 25.74 -7.94
CA ASN A 164 20.65 25.39 -8.92
C ASN A 164 20.89 26.57 -9.86
N GLU A 165 21.81 27.47 -9.47
CA GLU A 165 22.13 28.68 -10.23
C GLU A 165 22.54 28.40 -11.68
N ALA A 166 23.23 27.30 -11.94
CA ALA A 166 23.63 26.92 -13.30
C ALA A 166 22.41 26.56 -14.17
N LEU A 167 21.44 25.84 -13.61
CA LEU A 167 20.20 25.49 -14.30
C LEU A 167 19.33 26.73 -14.55
N TYR A 168 19.21 27.61 -13.55
CA TYR A 168 18.43 28.85 -13.68
C TYR A 168 19.06 29.89 -14.62
N ALA A 169 20.38 29.84 -14.83
CA ALA A 169 21.08 30.67 -15.81
C ALA A 169 21.05 30.09 -17.24
N SER A 170 20.48 28.90 -17.44
CA SER A 170 20.45 28.21 -18.73
C SER A 170 19.28 28.68 -19.59
N ASP A 171 19.56 29.20 -20.79
CA ASP A 171 18.53 29.44 -21.80
C ASP A 171 18.18 28.14 -22.55
N ALA A 172 17.69 27.17 -21.79
CA ALA A 172 17.21 25.89 -22.28
C ALA A 172 15.95 25.48 -21.53
N ASP A 173 15.10 24.70 -22.18
CA ASP A 173 13.89 24.17 -21.55
C ASP A 173 14.26 23.04 -20.57
N TYR A 174 13.68 23.08 -19.37
CA TYR A 174 13.81 22.08 -18.31
C TYR A 174 12.46 21.34 -18.13
N PRO A 175 12.45 20.00 -18.01
CA PRO A 175 13.61 19.11 -18.01
C PRO A 175 14.23 18.83 -19.40
N GLY A 176 13.68 19.39 -20.48
CA GLY A 176 14.22 19.27 -21.84
C GLY A 176 13.92 17.93 -22.52
N THR A 177 13.22 17.03 -21.84
CA THR A 177 12.72 15.75 -22.35
C THR A 177 11.24 15.63 -22.01
N TYR A 178 10.43 15.07 -22.91
CA TYR A 178 8.99 14.90 -22.68
C TYR A 178 8.64 13.62 -21.94
N ALA A 179 9.46 12.58 -22.09
CA ALA A 179 9.34 11.36 -21.32
C ALA A 179 10.69 10.64 -21.21
N ARG A 180 10.89 9.90 -20.13
CA ARG A 180 12.06 9.03 -19.94
C ARG A 180 11.72 7.85 -19.02
N LEU A 181 12.43 6.75 -19.16
CA LEU A 181 12.39 5.66 -18.18
C LEU A 181 13.45 5.89 -17.11
N GLU A 182 13.09 5.58 -15.86
CA GLU A 182 14.08 5.39 -14.80
C GLU A 182 14.79 4.05 -14.95
N ALA A 183 15.73 3.76 -14.03
CA ALA A 183 16.40 2.47 -14.01
C ALA A 183 15.39 1.32 -13.89
N THR A 184 15.62 0.25 -14.64
CA THR A 184 14.81 -0.97 -14.53
C THR A 184 15.02 -1.61 -13.16
N SER A 185 13.93 -1.89 -12.48
CA SER A 185 13.86 -2.75 -11.30
C SER A 185 13.27 -4.10 -11.66
N VAL A 186 13.47 -5.09 -10.81
CA VAL A 186 12.81 -6.40 -10.93
C VAL A 186 11.91 -6.57 -9.72
N MET A 187 10.62 -6.72 -9.97
CA MET A 187 9.64 -7.07 -8.94
C MET A 187 9.13 -8.48 -9.21
N ARG A 188 9.59 -9.41 -8.39
CA ARG A 188 9.21 -10.82 -8.38
C ARG A 188 9.32 -11.49 -9.75
N GLY A 189 10.49 -11.37 -10.39
CA GLY A 189 10.76 -11.90 -11.72
C GLY A 189 10.13 -11.13 -12.88
N GLN A 190 9.50 -9.98 -12.63
CA GLN A 190 8.97 -9.08 -13.66
C GLN A 190 9.80 -7.81 -13.74
N GLU A 191 10.40 -7.54 -14.90
CA GLU A 191 11.07 -6.26 -15.14
C GLU A 191 10.03 -5.13 -15.18
N CYS A 192 10.33 -4.04 -14.48
CA CYS A 192 9.48 -2.85 -14.43
C CYS A 192 10.32 -1.58 -14.32
N ALA A 193 9.75 -0.45 -14.71
CA ALA A 193 10.40 0.84 -14.53
C ALA A 193 9.35 1.94 -14.36
N ILE A 194 9.72 3.04 -13.73
CA ILE A 194 8.88 4.24 -13.71
C ILE A 194 9.11 5.01 -15.02
N LEU A 195 8.03 5.20 -15.78
CA LEU A 195 7.98 6.11 -16.91
C LEU A 195 7.65 7.51 -16.40
N ARG A 196 8.62 8.43 -16.52
CA ARG A 196 8.43 9.86 -16.23
C ARG A 196 7.85 10.56 -17.44
N LEU A 197 6.84 11.38 -17.22
CA LEU A 197 6.14 12.17 -18.23
C LEU A 197 6.24 13.65 -17.85
N ASN A 198 6.83 14.46 -18.72
CA ASN A 198 7.07 15.89 -18.51
C ASN A 198 6.30 16.72 -19.55
N PRO A 199 4.96 16.79 -19.45
CA PRO A 199 4.17 17.61 -20.37
C PRO A 199 4.30 19.11 -20.09
N PHE A 200 4.96 19.50 -19.00
CA PHE A 200 5.35 20.88 -18.70
C PHE A 200 6.84 21.04 -18.96
N GLN A 201 7.21 22.11 -19.68
CA GLN A 201 8.60 22.48 -19.96
C GLN A 201 8.80 23.94 -19.59
N TYR A 202 9.86 24.26 -18.85
CA TYR A 202 10.12 25.60 -18.35
C TYR A 202 11.49 26.10 -18.77
N ASN A 203 11.55 27.30 -19.35
CA ASN A 203 12.81 27.98 -19.58
C ASN A 203 13.01 29.09 -18.53
N PRO A 204 14.05 29.00 -17.68
CA PRO A 204 14.26 29.96 -16.60
C PRO A 204 14.79 31.32 -17.04
N VAL A 205 15.50 31.42 -18.17
CA VAL A 205 16.01 32.69 -18.70
C VAL A 205 14.91 33.48 -19.41
N ARG A 206 14.11 32.79 -20.21
CA ARG A 206 12.97 33.37 -20.94
C ARG A 206 11.74 33.58 -20.04
N LYS A 207 11.69 32.90 -18.89
CA LYS A 207 10.54 32.88 -17.96
C LYS A 207 9.26 32.42 -18.67
N THR A 208 9.41 31.34 -19.43
CA THR A 208 8.35 30.79 -20.28
C THR A 208 8.04 29.36 -19.87
N LEU A 209 6.77 29.08 -19.58
CA LEU A 209 6.23 27.74 -19.34
C LEU A 209 5.48 27.27 -20.59
N SER A 210 5.86 26.10 -21.12
CA SER A 210 5.19 25.44 -22.25
C SER A 210 4.47 24.19 -21.76
N VAL A 211 3.19 24.05 -22.09
CA VAL A 211 2.32 22.94 -21.66
C VAL A 211 1.83 22.15 -22.86
N TYR A 212 2.19 20.87 -22.91
CA TYR A 212 1.94 19.94 -24.01
C TYR A 212 0.77 19.01 -23.68
N ARG A 213 -0.45 19.54 -23.82
CA ARG A 213 -1.71 18.83 -23.50
C ARG A 213 -2.00 17.62 -24.37
N ASP A 214 -1.40 17.56 -25.56
CA ASP A 214 -1.60 16.53 -26.57
C ASP A 214 -0.39 15.58 -26.65
N LEU A 215 0.43 15.53 -25.58
CA LEU A 215 1.62 14.67 -25.51
C LEU A 215 1.21 13.20 -25.62
N VAL A 216 1.71 12.55 -26.67
CA VAL A 216 1.63 11.10 -26.86
C VAL A 216 3.01 10.51 -26.62
N VAL A 217 3.07 9.49 -25.76
CA VAL A 217 4.30 8.77 -25.43
C VAL A 217 4.15 7.32 -25.86
N THR A 218 5.10 6.85 -26.66
CA THR A 218 5.17 5.46 -27.09
C THR A 218 6.39 4.81 -26.47
N VAL A 219 6.18 3.71 -25.75
CA VAL A 219 7.26 2.81 -25.32
C VAL A 219 7.24 1.59 -26.23
N ARG A 220 8.37 1.32 -26.91
CA ARG A 220 8.57 0.11 -27.71
C ARG A 220 9.37 -0.91 -26.93
N PHE A 221 8.99 -2.17 -27.06
CA PHE A 221 9.66 -3.29 -26.43
C PHE A 221 10.33 -4.15 -27.51
N ASP A 222 11.63 -3.94 -27.70
CA ASP A 222 12.40 -4.64 -28.73
C ASP A 222 13.05 -5.90 -28.15
N GLY A 223 12.72 -7.07 -28.68
CA GLY A 223 13.29 -8.34 -28.23
C GLY A 223 12.32 -9.51 -28.42
N THR A 224 12.52 -10.58 -27.66
CA THR A 224 11.59 -11.71 -27.63
C THR A 224 10.96 -11.76 -26.23
N PRO A 225 9.70 -11.32 -26.09
CA PRO A 225 9.01 -11.35 -24.81
C PRO A 225 8.96 -12.76 -24.21
N SER A 226 9.24 -12.88 -22.92
CA SER A 226 9.08 -14.10 -22.13
C SER A 226 8.17 -13.87 -20.93
N PRO A 227 7.34 -14.85 -20.54
CA PRO A 227 6.52 -14.73 -19.34
C PRO A 227 7.39 -14.78 -18.07
N ILE A 228 6.85 -14.25 -16.97
CA ILE A 228 7.37 -14.52 -15.63
C ILE A 228 7.29 -16.03 -15.37
N GLU A 229 8.30 -16.59 -14.68
CA GLU A 229 8.27 -17.99 -14.26
C GLU A 229 7.00 -18.32 -13.48
N GLN A 230 6.33 -19.41 -13.85
CA GLN A 230 5.01 -19.76 -13.29
C GLN A 230 5.04 -19.95 -11.76
N ARG A 231 6.18 -20.32 -11.17
CA ARG A 231 6.39 -20.48 -9.72
C ARG A 231 6.37 -19.15 -8.94
N LEU A 232 6.68 -18.04 -9.62
CA LEU A 232 6.73 -16.70 -9.03
C LEU A 232 5.37 -16.00 -9.08
N ARG A 233 4.45 -16.47 -9.92
CA ARG A 233 3.12 -15.85 -10.05
C ARG A 233 2.23 -16.12 -8.84
N THR A 234 1.65 -15.06 -8.28
CA THR A 234 0.70 -15.14 -7.17
C THR A 234 -0.46 -14.18 -7.41
N GLU A 235 -1.60 -14.42 -6.77
CA GLU A 235 -2.75 -13.52 -6.87
C GLU A 235 -2.43 -12.12 -6.31
N SER A 236 -1.68 -12.03 -5.21
CA SER A 236 -1.31 -10.74 -4.60
C SER A 236 -0.40 -9.92 -5.52
N PHE A 237 0.63 -10.55 -6.11
CA PHE A 237 1.52 -9.84 -7.04
C PHE A 237 0.86 -9.50 -8.36
N ASP A 238 0.01 -10.37 -8.92
CA ASP A 238 -0.76 -10.04 -10.13
C ASP A 238 -1.69 -8.85 -9.86
N LYS A 239 -2.36 -8.79 -8.69
CA LYS A 239 -3.16 -7.63 -8.26
C LYS A 239 -2.31 -6.39 -8.12
N LEU A 240 -1.12 -6.52 -7.51
CA LEU A 240 -0.20 -5.42 -7.32
C LEU A 240 0.27 -4.84 -8.68
N MET A 241 0.68 -5.70 -9.61
CA MET A 241 1.14 -5.28 -10.93
C MET A 241 0.05 -4.60 -11.75
N ARG A 242 -1.17 -5.17 -11.76
CA ARG A 242 -2.35 -4.56 -12.42
C ARG A 242 -2.77 -3.25 -11.77
N GLY A 243 -2.56 -3.18 -10.46
CA GLY A 243 -2.45 -2.02 -9.62
C GLY A 243 -1.70 -0.83 -10.20
N MET A 244 -0.39 -1.03 -10.31
CA MET A 244 0.58 0.03 -10.52
C MET A 244 0.81 0.38 -11.99
N ALA A 245 0.60 -0.56 -12.91
CA ALA A 245 1.06 -0.44 -14.29
C ALA A 245 -0.08 -0.54 -15.33
N PRO A 246 -0.25 0.46 -16.22
CA PRO A 246 -1.34 0.50 -17.17
C PRO A 246 -1.23 -0.56 -18.29
N ASN A 247 -0.05 -1.17 -18.45
CA ASN A 247 0.18 -2.25 -19.43
C ASN A 247 0.26 -3.65 -18.81
N ALA A 248 -0.02 -3.79 -17.51
CA ALA A 248 0.13 -5.06 -16.81
C ALA A 248 -0.68 -6.20 -17.46
N ASP A 249 -1.93 -5.95 -17.85
CA ASP A 249 -2.79 -6.95 -18.47
C ASP A 249 -2.18 -7.57 -19.73
N ALA A 250 -1.56 -6.75 -20.58
CA ALA A 250 -0.95 -7.21 -21.83
C ALA A 250 0.30 -8.07 -21.56
N VAL A 251 1.12 -7.67 -20.60
CA VAL A 251 2.38 -8.36 -20.27
C VAL A 251 2.10 -9.67 -19.51
N LEU A 252 1.25 -9.64 -18.48
CA LEU A 252 0.93 -10.81 -17.65
C LEU A 252 0.18 -11.90 -18.44
N ALA A 253 -0.54 -11.52 -19.51
CA ALA A 253 -1.24 -12.46 -20.38
C ALA A 253 -0.31 -13.49 -21.07
N LEU A 254 0.98 -13.18 -21.25
CA LEU A 254 1.98 -14.11 -21.81
C LEU A 254 1.97 -15.44 -21.04
N GLY A 255 1.99 -15.39 -19.71
CA GLY A 255 1.95 -16.57 -18.85
C GLY A 255 0.55 -17.12 -18.60
N GLU A 256 -0.52 -16.38 -18.90
CA GLU A 256 -1.90 -16.86 -18.70
C GLU A 256 -2.38 -17.77 -19.83
N SER A 257 -1.83 -17.58 -21.04
CA SER A 257 -2.10 -18.45 -22.18
C SER A 257 -1.67 -19.91 -21.94
N GLU A 258 -0.61 -20.11 -21.14
CA GLU A 258 -0.15 -21.43 -20.70
C GLU A 258 -1.17 -22.14 -19.79
N LYS A 259 -1.97 -21.39 -19.00
CA LYS A 259 -3.05 -21.96 -18.16
C LYS A 259 -4.20 -22.55 -18.99
N LYS A 260 -4.48 -22.02 -20.19
CA LYS A 260 -5.54 -22.52 -21.09
C LYS A 260 -5.07 -23.67 -21.99
N GLY A 261 -3.76 -23.94 -22.00
CA GLY A 261 -3.09 -24.92 -22.84
C GLY A 261 -2.82 -26.27 -22.19
N ILE A 262 -3.58 -26.70 -21.17
CA ILE A 262 -3.53 -28.08 -20.70
C ILE A 262 -4.12 -29.00 -21.78
N ARG A 263 -3.33 -29.30 -22.82
CA ARG A 263 -3.37 -30.62 -23.43
C ARG A 263 -3.06 -31.59 -22.30
N LYS A 264 -3.99 -32.49 -21.99
CA LYS A 264 -3.70 -33.69 -21.18
C LYS A 264 -2.41 -34.32 -21.73
N PRO A 265 -1.29 -34.30 -21.01
CA PRO A 265 -0.14 -35.09 -21.38
C PRO A 265 -0.56 -36.55 -21.26
N SER A 266 -0.27 -37.32 -22.30
CA SER A 266 -0.46 -38.75 -22.33
C SER A 266 0.50 -39.40 -21.32
N VAL A 267 -0.04 -39.74 -20.14
CA VAL A 267 0.34 -40.82 -19.21
C VAL A 267 1.81 -40.91 -18.76
N GLU A 268 2.00 -40.71 -17.43
CA GLU A 268 3.17 -41.02 -16.55
C GLU A 268 4.41 -40.13 -16.75
N PRO A 269 4.98 -39.42 -15.74
CA PRO A 269 5.04 -39.65 -14.27
C PRO A 269 4.39 -38.53 -13.41
N GLU A 270 3.42 -37.79 -13.94
CA GLU A 270 2.76 -36.66 -13.26
C GLU A 270 1.87 -37.05 -12.06
N LEU A 271 1.55 -38.34 -11.88
CA LEU A 271 0.75 -38.82 -10.76
C LEU A 271 1.51 -38.80 -9.42
N LEU A 272 2.85 -38.80 -9.44
CA LEU A 272 3.66 -38.49 -8.25
C LEU A 272 3.80 -36.97 -8.05
N PHE A 273 3.86 -36.19 -9.14
CA PHE A 273 3.99 -34.73 -9.12
C PHE A 273 2.73 -34.03 -8.55
N ARG A 274 1.54 -34.55 -8.86
CA ARG A 274 0.26 -34.09 -8.28
C ARG A 274 -0.02 -34.67 -6.89
N ALA A 275 0.60 -35.79 -6.52
CA ALA A 275 0.48 -36.37 -5.18
C ALA A 275 1.48 -35.78 -4.18
N ALA A 276 2.60 -35.20 -4.64
CA ALA A 276 3.61 -34.58 -3.77
C ALA A 276 3.38 -33.08 -3.51
N GLY A 277 2.72 -32.35 -4.43
CA GLY A 277 2.68 -30.88 -4.38
C GLY A 277 4.07 -30.29 -4.62
N GLY A 278 4.19 -29.14 -5.29
CA GLY A 278 5.51 -28.50 -5.45
C GLY A 278 6.23 -28.37 -4.11
N ILE A 279 7.55 -28.59 -4.11
CA ILE A 279 8.39 -28.47 -2.91
C ILE A 279 8.57 -26.98 -2.64
N GLY A 280 7.95 -26.46 -1.59
CA GLY A 280 8.15 -25.08 -1.13
C GLY A 280 7.03 -24.54 -0.25
N TRP A 281 7.18 -23.28 0.15
CA TRP A 281 6.35 -22.61 1.13
C TRP A 281 6.09 -21.18 0.67
N ASP A 282 4.82 -20.78 0.60
CA ASP A 282 4.40 -19.43 0.26
C ASP A 282 4.47 -18.48 1.46
N TYR A 283 4.61 -19.00 2.69
CA TYR A 283 4.81 -18.20 3.90
C TYR A 283 5.97 -18.76 4.73
N ILE A 284 6.99 -17.94 5.01
CA ILE A 284 8.07 -18.27 5.94
C ILE A 284 7.87 -17.50 7.26
N ILE A 285 7.95 -18.19 8.40
CA ILE A 285 8.00 -17.59 9.73
C ILE A 285 9.39 -17.86 10.31
N ILE A 286 10.21 -16.82 10.44
CA ILE A 286 11.54 -16.89 11.05
C ILE A 286 11.42 -16.35 12.47
N ALA A 287 11.71 -17.18 13.45
CA ALA A 287 11.54 -16.83 14.85
C ALA A 287 12.81 -17.12 15.63
N HIS A 288 13.17 -16.23 16.55
CA HIS A 288 14.14 -16.63 17.55
C HIS A 288 13.61 -17.81 18.37
N SER A 289 14.47 -18.74 18.78
CA SER A 289 14.05 -20.01 19.39
C SER A 289 13.18 -19.84 20.65
N ASN A 290 13.34 -18.72 21.37
CA ASN A 290 12.50 -18.37 22.53
C ASN A 290 11.02 -18.17 22.17
N PHE A 291 10.71 -17.88 20.90
CA PHE A 291 9.37 -17.54 20.41
C PHE A 291 8.77 -18.63 19.51
N SER A 292 9.39 -19.82 19.49
CA SER A 292 8.97 -20.94 18.63
C SER A 292 7.51 -21.35 18.84
N GLU A 293 7.02 -21.30 20.08
CA GLU A 293 5.63 -21.67 20.39
C GLU A 293 4.63 -20.76 19.68
N ALA A 294 4.86 -19.45 19.72
CA ALA A 294 4.05 -18.46 19.00
C ALA A 294 4.13 -18.69 17.49
N ALA A 295 5.33 -18.93 16.96
CA ALA A 295 5.55 -19.23 15.54
C ALA A 295 4.77 -20.46 15.07
N TYR A 296 4.82 -21.57 15.81
CA TYR A 296 4.07 -22.79 15.49
C TYR A 296 2.55 -22.60 15.63
N LYS A 297 2.11 -21.83 16.63
CA LYS A 297 0.69 -21.53 16.83
C LYS A 297 0.11 -20.75 15.65
N LEU A 298 0.81 -19.72 15.19
CA LEU A 298 0.41 -18.96 14.01
C LEU A 298 0.49 -19.81 12.74
N ALA A 299 1.57 -20.59 12.57
CA ALA A 299 1.72 -21.49 11.42
C ALA A 299 0.53 -22.44 11.29
N ALA A 300 0.10 -23.07 12.38
CA ALA A 300 -1.03 -24.00 12.37
C ALA A 300 -2.34 -23.34 11.89
N TRP A 301 -2.60 -22.09 12.29
CA TRP A 301 -3.75 -21.33 11.80
C TRP A 301 -3.60 -20.97 10.32
N LYS A 302 -2.42 -20.49 9.90
CA LYS A 302 -2.15 -20.14 8.51
C LYS A 302 -2.26 -21.33 7.57
N GLU A 303 -1.79 -22.49 8.00
CA GLU A 303 -1.98 -23.77 7.29
C GLU A 303 -3.46 -24.17 7.23
N GLN A 304 -4.22 -23.96 8.31
CA GLN A 304 -5.65 -24.24 8.30
C GLN A 304 -6.43 -23.39 7.26
N ILE A 305 -5.99 -22.16 7.02
CA ILE A 305 -6.60 -21.27 6.02
C ILE A 305 -5.93 -21.34 4.64
N GLY A 306 -4.98 -22.27 4.43
CA GLY A 306 -4.46 -22.63 3.11
C GLY A 306 -3.09 -22.07 2.72
N PHE A 307 -2.30 -21.55 3.67
CA PHE A 307 -0.87 -21.28 3.44
C PHE A 307 -0.05 -22.55 3.63
N LYS A 308 1.06 -22.70 2.91
CA LYS A 308 2.15 -23.62 3.23
C LYS A 308 3.21 -22.85 4.00
N VAL A 309 3.34 -23.18 5.27
CA VAL A 309 4.19 -22.41 6.19
C VAL A 309 5.51 -23.13 6.46
N LEU A 310 6.63 -22.43 6.30
CA LEU A 310 7.93 -22.85 6.79
C LEU A 310 8.23 -22.11 8.09
N THR A 311 8.20 -22.81 9.22
CA THR A 311 8.66 -22.24 10.50
C THR A 311 10.14 -22.53 10.69
N VAL A 312 10.93 -21.50 10.99
CA VAL A 312 12.38 -21.58 11.17
C VAL A 312 12.77 -21.00 12.53
N PRO A 313 12.76 -21.83 13.59
CA PRO A 313 13.33 -21.44 14.87
C PRO A 313 14.86 -21.37 14.78
N THR A 314 15.45 -20.26 15.19
CA THR A 314 16.90 -20.05 15.17
C THR A 314 17.37 -19.39 16.47
N PRO A 315 18.44 -19.86 17.12
CA PRO A 315 18.86 -19.30 18.41
C PRO A 315 19.73 -18.04 18.26
N SER A 316 20.35 -17.79 17.11
CA SER A 316 21.23 -16.63 16.89
C SER A 316 21.45 -16.41 15.39
N PRO A 317 20.41 -16.04 14.62
CA PRO A 317 20.59 -15.75 13.19
C PRO A 317 21.40 -14.48 12.99
N THR A 318 22.20 -14.41 11.92
CA THR A 318 22.67 -13.12 11.39
C THR A 318 21.71 -12.61 10.32
N ALA A 319 21.71 -11.30 10.04
CA ALA A 319 20.94 -10.74 8.94
C ALA A 319 21.28 -11.41 7.59
N ALA A 320 22.57 -11.72 7.37
CA ALA A 320 23.00 -12.44 6.18
C ALA A 320 22.41 -13.86 6.10
N ASP A 321 22.31 -14.60 7.21
CA ASP A 321 21.70 -15.93 7.23
C ASP A 321 20.21 -15.87 6.85
N ILE A 322 19.50 -14.85 7.36
CA ILE A 322 18.08 -14.62 7.07
C ILE A 322 17.89 -14.32 5.57
N ARG A 323 18.65 -13.36 5.01
CA ARG A 323 18.61 -13.05 3.57
C ARG A 323 18.92 -14.27 2.72
N ASN A 324 19.99 -14.99 3.05
CA ASN A 324 20.41 -16.16 2.28
C ASN A 324 19.37 -17.29 2.31
N LEU A 325 18.70 -17.50 3.44
CA LEU A 325 17.63 -18.48 3.56
C LEU A 325 16.42 -18.10 2.70
N ILE A 326 15.93 -16.86 2.83
CA ILE A 326 14.78 -16.37 2.07
C ILE A 326 15.10 -16.41 0.58
N LYS A 327 16.27 -15.91 0.19
CA LYS A 327 16.73 -15.93 -1.20
C LYS A 327 16.89 -17.35 -1.74
N TRP A 328 17.44 -18.29 -0.97
CA TRP A 328 17.50 -19.69 -1.38
C TRP A 328 16.10 -20.28 -1.59
N CYS A 329 15.16 -20.03 -0.68
CA CYS A 329 13.77 -20.44 -0.85
C CYS A 329 13.15 -19.83 -2.12
N TYR A 330 13.41 -18.55 -2.36
CA TYR A 330 12.93 -17.82 -3.53
C TYR A 330 13.55 -18.31 -4.84
N ASP A 331 14.85 -18.59 -4.89
CA ASP A 331 15.54 -18.96 -6.14
C ASP A 331 15.35 -20.44 -6.50
N THR A 332 15.13 -21.33 -5.52
CA THR A 332 15.26 -22.78 -5.72
C THR A 332 13.98 -23.60 -5.57
N LEU A 333 12.97 -23.10 -4.85
CA LEU A 333 11.76 -23.87 -4.56
C LEU A 333 10.70 -23.73 -5.66
N ASP A 334 9.89 -24.78 -5.84
CA ASP A 334 8.76 -24.79 -6.77
C ASP A 334 7.66 -23.80 -6.36
N ILE A 335 7.59 -23.51 -5.06
CA ILE A 335 6.70 -22.51 -4.48
C ILE A 335 7.60 -21.49 -3.81
N ALA A 336 7.74 -20.33 -4.45
CA ALA A 336 8.50 -19.22 -3.91
C ALA A 336 7.69 -18.51 -2.80
N PRO A 337 8.34 -18.08 -1.72
CA PRO A 337 7.69 -17.37 -0.63
C PRO A 337 7.04 -16.09 -1.14
N SER A 338 5.84 -15.80 -0.66
CA SER A 338 5.09 -14.56 -0.90
C SER A 338 5.03 -13.69 0.35
N TYR A 339 5.18 -14.32 1.52
CA TYR A 339 5.13 -13.67 2.83
C TYR A 339 6.29 -14.12 3.71
N VAL A 340 6.87 -13.19 4.45
CA VAL A 340 7.86 -13.45 5.50
C VAL A 340 7.44 -12.75 6.78
N LEU A 341 7.36 -13.50 7.88
CA LEU A 341 7.15 -12.93 9.21
C LEU A 341 8.38 -13.18 10.07
N LEU A 342 8.89 -12.12 10.68
CA LEU A 342 9.94 -12.17 11.69
C LEU A 342 9.29 -12.15 13.08
N ILE A 343 9.69 -13.04 13.98
CA ILE A 343 9.21 -13.05 15.37
C ILE A 343 10.40 -12.93 16.33
N GLY A 344 10.48 -11.79 16.99
CA GLY A 344 11.56 -11.39 17.87
C GLY A 344 12.02 -9.98 17.54
N ASP A 345 12.45 -9.26 18.57
CA ASP A 345 13.07 -7.94 18.46
C ASP A 345 14.45 -8.01 17.76
N ALA A 346 15.07 -6.88 17.41
CA ALA A 346 16.29 -6.78 16.62
C ALA A 346 17.49 -7.52 17.24
N GLU A 347 17.60 -7.61 18.57
CA GLU A 347 18.65 -8.40 19.23
C GLU A 347 18.42 -9.91 19.11
N PHE A 348 17.20 -10.35 18.83
CA PHE A 348 16.81 -11.74 18.62
C PHE A 348 16.79 -12.14 17.14
N VAL A 349 16.28 -11.25 16.28
CA VAL A 349 16.17 -11.39 14.83
C VAL A 349 16.68 -10.09 14.18
N PRO A 350 17.96 -10.04 13.78
CA PRO A 350 18.59 -8.80 13.29
C PRO A 350 17.93 -8.19 12.06
N CYS A 351 18.18 -6.89 11.83
CA CYS A 351 17.83 -6.14 10.62
C CYS A 351 19.08 -5.70 9.84
N ASP A 352 18.90 -5.01 8.72
CA ASP A 352 19.97 -4.42 7.90
C ASP A 352 20.18 -2.92 8.15
N TYR A 353 21.41 -2.45 7.89
CA TYR A 353 21.88 -1.07 8.11
C TYR A 353 22.69 -0.55 6.89
N TRP A 354 22.12 -0.54 5.70
CA TRP A 354 22.89 -0.26 4.47
C TRP A 354 22.97 1.22 4.09
N THR A 355 21.97 2.01 4.48
CA THR A 355 21.82 3.39 4.03
C THR A 355 21.95 4.34 5.21
N GLU A 356 22.89 5.29 5.13
CA GLU A 356 22.92 6.45 6.03
C GLU A 356 21.72 7.35 5.72
N HIS A 357 21.02 7.79 6.75
CA HIS A 357 19.81 8.57 6.59
C HIS A 357 20.08 9.87 5.79
N PRO A 358 19.34 10.18 4.71
CA PRO A 358 19.64 11.32 3.83
C PRO A 358 19.77 12.68 4.53
N TRP A 359 19.01 12.89 5.61
CA TRP A 359 19.10 14.10 6.44
C TRP A 359 20.49 14.34 7.02
N ASP A 360 21.25 13.29 7.32
CA ASP A 360 22.55 13.39 7.99
C ASP A 360 23.61 14.09 7.12
N SER A 361 23.37 14.17 5.81
CA SER A 361 24.22 14.87 4.85
C SER A 361 24.01 16.39 4.84
N TYR A 362 22.95 16.90 5.48
CA TYR A 362 22.62 18.33 5.46
C TYR A 362 23.52 19.15 6.39
N PRO A 363 23.96 20.36 5.98
CA PRO A 363 24.80 21.22 6.81
C PRO A 363 24.13 21.59 8.13
N GLY A 364 24.84 21.46 9.24
CA GLY A 364 24.36 21.84 10.57
C GLY A 364 23.60 20.74 11.32
N VAL A 365 23.36 19.59 10.68
CA VAL A 365 22.81 18.40 11.35
C VAL A 365 23.88 17.80 12.27
N THR A 366 23.64 17.89 13.57
CA THR A 366 24.57 17.45 14.63
C THR A 366 23.78 16.93 15.82
N GLY A 367 24.43 16.16 16.71
CA GLY A 367 23.78 15.61 17.90
C GLY A 367 22.59 14.71 17.56
N ASP A 368 21.53 14.79 18.36
CA ASP A 368 20.32 13.95 18.30
C ASP A 368 19.49 14.11 17.00
N ALA A 369 19.79 15.17 16.22
CA ALA A 369 19.24 15.35 14.89
C ALA A 369 19.88 14.42 13.84
N LYS A 370 21.06 13.85 14.12
CA LYS A 370 21.80 12.97 13.22
C LYS A 370 21.39 11.50 13.44
N GLN A 371 20.73 10.90 12.46
CA GLN A 371 19.99 9.63 12.60
C GLN A 371 20.86 8.36 12.47
N GLY A 372 22.02 8.44 11.80
CA GLY A 372 22.85 7.28 11.50
C GLY A 372 22.30 6.45 10.33
N HIS A 373 22.61 5.16 10.33
CA HIS A 373 22.04 4.23 9.34
C HIS A 373 20.61 3.84 9.72
N ILE A 374 19.80 3.59 8.69
CA ILE A 374 18.41 3.17 8.84
C ILE A 374 18.39 1.66 9.10
N GLY A 375 17.92 1.25 10.29
CA GLY A 375 17.55 -0.14 10.55
C GLY A 375 16.34 -0.53 9.71
N THR A 376 16.45 -1.64 8.97
CA THR A 376 15.36 -2.06 8.05
C THR A 376 15.28 -3.57 7.81
N ASP A 377 14.06 -4.06 7.64
CA ASP A 377 13.75 -5.41 7.16
C ASP A 377 13.53 -5.47 5.63
N LEU A 378 13.56 -4.33 4.93
CA LEU A 378 13.26 -4.22 3.49
C LEU A 378 14.06 -5.22 2.65
N TYR A 379 15.34 -5.41 2.97
CA TYR A 379 16.26 -6.24 2.20
C TYR A 379 16.11 -7.75 2.42
N TYR A 380 15.20 -8.15 3.31
CA TYR A 380 14.67 -9.51 3.33
C TYR A 380 13.54 -9.72 2.31
N ALA A 381 12.95 -8.63 1.81
CA ALA A 381 11.87 -8.63 0.84
C ALA A 381 12.30 -8.21 -0.57
N ALA A 382 13.28 -7.32 -0.72
CA ALA A 382 13.94 -6.97 -1.99
C ALA A 382 15.11 -7.94 -2.25
N ILE A 383 14.83 -9.06 -2.91
CA ILE A 383 15.70 -10.24 -3.02
C ILE A 383 15.95 -10.69 -4.48
N ASP A 384 15.19 -10.13 -5.42
CA ASP A 384 15.36 -10.24 -6.87
C ASP A 384 15.87 -8.92 -7.44
N GLY A 385 16.61 -8.99 -8.54
CA GLY A 385 17.29 -7.80 -9.08
C GLY A 385 18.38 -7.22 -8.16
N ASN A 386 18.82 -6.00 -8.49
CA ASN A 386 19.78 -5.21 -7.69
C ASN A 386 19.17 -3.84 -7.45
N ASP A 387 18.05 -3.83 -6.74
CA ASP A 387 17.24 -2.66 -6.41
C ASP A 387 16.61 -2.83 -5.01
N TYR A 388 15.71 -1.91 -4.63
CA TYR A 388 15.06 -1.87 -3.32
C TYR A 388 13.55 -2.15 -3.41
N THR A 389 13.07 -2.66 -4.54
CA THR A 389 11.65 -2.96 -4.74
C THR A 389 11.30 -4.32 -4.10
N PRO A 390 10.26 -4.42 -3.25
CA PRO A 390 9.93 -5.69 -2.59
C PRO A 390 9.37 -6.76 -3.54
N ASP A 391 9.93 -7.97 -3.48
CA ASP A 391 9.50 -9.18 -4.21
C ASP A 391 8.55 -10.07 -3.42
N LEU A 392 8.37 -9.75 -2.14
CA LEU A 392 7.44 -10.39 -1.21
C LEU A 392 6.94 -9.38 -0.18
N ALA A 393 5.90 -9.76 0.57
CA ALA A 393 5.39 -8.97 1.68
C ALA A 393 6.07 -9.41 2.98
N ILE A 394 6.51 -8.45 3.79
CA ILE A 394 7.21 -8.71 5.06
C ILE A 394 6.52 -8.00 6.23
N GLY A 395 6.55 -8.64 7.40
CA GLY A 395 6.17 -8.03 8.67
C GLY A 395 6.99 -8.59 9.82
N ARG A 396 6.95 -7.89 10.96
CA ARG A 396 7.67 -8.26 12.18
C ARG A 396 6.72 -8.24 13.37
N LEU A 397 6.84 -9.23 14.26
CA LEU A 397 6.33 -9.12 15.63
C LEU A 397 7.56 -8.83 16.51
N SER A 398 7.75 -7.56 16.87
CA SER A 398 8.94 -7.13 17.63
C SER A 398 8.65 -7.32 19.11
N VAL A 399 9.26 -8.37 19.68
CA VAL A 399 8.90 -8.89 21.01
C VAL A 399 10.12 -9.35 21.77
N GLY A 400 10.26 -8.86 23.01
CA GLY A 400 11.30 -9.30 23.94
C GLY A 400 10.96 -10.52 24.81
N SER A 401 9.72 -11.05 24.77
CA SER A 401 9.29 -12.18 25.61
C SER A 401 8.34 -13.17 24.91
N ALA A 402 8.41 -14.45 25.31
CA ALA A 402 7.54 -15.50 24.79
C ALA A 402 6.04 -15.24 25.07
N THR A 403 5.73 -14.62 26.20
CA THR A 403 4.37 -14.22 26.55
C THR A 403 3.85 -13.13 25.61
N HIS A 404 4.66 -12.10 25.32
CA HIS A 404 4.27 -11.06 24.36
C HIS A 404 4.05 -11.64 22.96
N ALA A 405 4.95 -12.51 22.51
CA ALA A 405 4.82 -13.21 21.23
C ALA A 405 3.51 -14.00 21.12
N LEU A 406 3.16 -14.78 22.16
CA LEU A 406 1.92 -15.56 22.20
C LEU A 406 0.68 -14.66 22.23
N ASN A 407 0.68 -13.60 23.04
CA ASN A 407 -0.45 -12.67 23.11
C ASN A 407 -0.70 -11.95 21.79
N HIS A 408 0.35 -11.60 21.03
CA HIS A 408 0.20 -11.02 19.71
C HIS A 408 -0.35 -12.04 18.70
N VAL A 409 0.23 -13.23 18.64
CA VAL A 409 -0.28 -14.30 17.77
C VAL A 409 -1.75 -14.62 18.06
N ASP A 410 -2.15 -14.62 19.33
CA ASP A 410 -3.54 -14.87 19.73
C ASP A 410 -4.50 -13.79 19.22
N ARG A 411 -4.10 -12.51 19.30
CA ARG A 411 -4.88 -11.42 18.70
C ARG A 411 -5.01 -11.55 17.18
N ILE A 412 -3.93 -11.93 16.48
CA ILE A 412 -3.97 -12.13 15.02
C ILE A 412 -4.95 -13.27 14.67
N ILE A 413 -4.85 -14.41 15.37
CA ILE A 413 -5.74 -15.55 15.15
C ILE A 413 -7.19 -15.15 15.48
N GLU A 414 -7.44 -14.46 16.58
CA GLU A 414 -8.77 -13.97 16.96
C GLU A 414 -9.36 -13.03 15.89
N TYR A 415 -8.57 -12.06 15.41
CA TYR A 415 -8.98 -11.12 14.36
C TYR A 415 -9.35 -11.81 13.05
N GLU A 416 -8.61 -12.86 12.66
CA GLU A 416 -8.87 -13.59 11.43
C GLU A 416 -9.99 -14.62 11.57
N LYS A 417 -10.07 -15.30 12.72
CA LYS A 417 -10.94 -16.46 12.94
C LYS A 417 -12.30 -16.13 13.54
N ASP A 418 -12.32 -15.26 14.55
CA ASP A 418 -13.50 -15.00 15.38
C ASP A 418 -13.79 -13.48 15.46
N PRO A 419 -13.92 -12.77 14.33
CA PRO A 419 -14.13 -11.32 14.36
C PRO A 419 -15.55 -10.96 14.83
N PRO A 420 -15.75 -9.78 15.45
CA PRO A 420 -17.09 -9.29 15.79
C PRO A 420 -17.96 -9.11 14.53
N VAL A 421 -19.27 -9.36 14.59
CA VAL A 421 -20.17 -9.36 13.40
C VAL A 421 -21.31 -8.32 13.48
N LEU A 422 -21.56 -7.74 14.64
CA LEU A 422 -22.69 -6.83 14.87
C LEU A 422 -22.28 -5.62 15.71
N THR A 423 -21.12 -5.04 15.41
CA THR A 423 -20.56 -3.88 16.10
C THR A 423 -20.32 -2.73 15.12
N THR A 424 -20.36 -1.49 15.61
CA THR A 424 -20.00 -0.29 14.83
C THR A 424 -18.51 -0.17 14.58
N PHE A 425 -17.69 -1.04 15.20
CA PHE A 425 -16.24 -1.08 15.10
C PHE A 425 -15.71 -0.90 13.68
N TYR A 426 -16.28 -1.60 12.68
CA TYR A 426 -15.84 -1.53 11.29
C TYR A 426 -16.32 -0.29 10.54
N ASP A 427 -17.23 0.47 11.11
CA ASP A 427 -17.71 1.74 10.56
C ASP A 427 -16.99 2.93 11.20
N ASP A 428 -16.44 2.75 12.40
CA ASP A 428 -15.78 3.80 13.18
C ASP A 428 -14.26 3.88 12.90
N VAL A 429 -13.78 5.08 12.57
CA VAL A 429 -12.38 5.41 12.33
C VAL A 429 -11.99 6.60 13.21
N ALA A 430 -10.81 6.55 13.82
CA ALA A 430 -10.23 7.70 14.51
C ALA A 430 -9.02 8.23 13.74
N ILE A 431 -9.01 9.52 13.50
CA ILE A 431 -7.95 10.21 12.76
C ILE A 431 -7.40 11.32 13.65
N CYS A 432 -6.14 11.17 14.02
CA CYS A 432 -5.40 12.08 14.87
C CYS A 432 -4.43 12.93 14.03
N ALA A 433 -4.35 14.23 14.30
CA ALA A 433 -3.45 15.11 13.58
C ALA A 433 -3.06 16.37 14.37
N TYR A 434 -1.86 16.88 14.12
CA TYR A 434 -1.43 18.19 14.59
C TYR A 434 -1.59 19.25 13.51
N PHE A 435 -2.31 20.33 13.80
CA PHE A 435 -2.22 21.56 13.02
C PHE A 435 -1.05 22.37 13.56
N GLN A 436 0.13 22.08 13.02
CA GLN A 436 1.34 22.83 13.30
C GLN A 436 1.22 24.21 12.65
N ASP A 437 1.40 25.27 13.43
CA ASP A 437 1.40 26.66 12.95
C ASP A 437 2.22 27.47 13.94
N GLY A 438 3.44 27.81 13.52
CA GLY A 438 4.54 28.26 14.37
C GLY A 438 5.21 27.12 15.15
N VAL A 439 6.45 27.36 15.54
CA VAL A 439 7.25 26.45 16.37
C VAL A 439 7.67 27.18 17.65
N GLU A 440 7.36 26.60 18.81
CA GLU A 440 7.70 27.22 20.10
C GLU A 440 9.23 27.42 20.21
N GLY A 441 9.66 28.57 20.73
CA GLY A 441 11.09 28.87 20.85
C GLY A 441 11.80 29.28 19.55
N THR A 442 11.10 29.31 18.40
CA THR A 442 11.66 29.78 17.12
C THR A 442 11.09 31.16 16.71
N PRO A 443 11.68 31.85 15.72
CA PRO A 443 11.09 33.06 15.14
C PRO A 443 9.82 32.84 14.31
N ILE A 444 9.40 31.58 14.09
CA ILE A 444 8.22 31.23 13.29
C ILE A 444 6.98 31.46 14.15
N ASN A 445 6.30 32.58 13.90
CA ASN A 445 5.09 32.96 14.63
C ASN A 445 3.85 32.34 13.99
N PRO A 446 2.83 31.97 14.77
CA PRO A 446 1.57 31.51 14.22
C PRO A 446 0.91 32.56 13.32
N ASP A 447 0.45 32.15 12.14
CA ASP A 447 -0.23 33.02 11.18
C ASP A 447 -1.61 32.48 10.70
N GLY A 448 -2.01 31.31 11.22
CA GLY A 448 -3.25 30.61 10.88
C GLY A 448 -3.14 29.69 9.66
N ILE A 449 -1.96 29.59 9.05
CA ILE A 449 -1.63 28.68 7.96
C ILE A 449 -0.92 27.47 8.55
N GLU A 450 -1.30 26.28 8.11
CA GLU A 450 -0.63 25.07 8.56
C GLU A 450 0.83 25.03 8.05
N ASP A 451 1.81 24.86 8.94
CA ASP A 451 3.23 24.79 8.61
C ASP A 451 3.56 23.50 7.88
N ALA A 452 3.08 22.36 8.36
CA ALA A 452 3.31 21.04 7.77
C ALA A 452 1.98 20.37 7.49
N ARG A 453 1.85 19.71 6.33
CA ARG A 453 0.59 19.14 5.80
C ARG A 453 0.04 17.94 6.60
N TYR A 454 0.20 17.89 7.91
CA TYR A 454 -0.22 16.79 8.76
C TYR A 454 -1.75 16.68 8.82
N THR A 455 -2.42 17.76 9.21
CA THR A 455 -3.88 17.81 9.32
C THR A 455 -4.54 17.78 7.96
N GLN A 456 -4.02 18.48 6.95
CA GLN A 456 -4.60 18.38 5.61
C GLN A 456 -4.51 16.95 5.05
N THR A 457 -3.40 16.22 5.24
CA THR A 457 -3.28 14.80 4.83
C THR A 457 -4.27 13.91 5.61
N SER A 458 -4.44 14.16 6.90
CA SER A 458 -5.43 13.46 7.72
C SER A 458 -6.87 13.77 7.31
N GLU A 459 -7.15 15.01 6.91
CA GLU A 459 -8.48 15.43 6.47
C GLU A 459 -8.79 14.92 5.06
N ASP A 460 -7.77 14.72 4.21
CA ASP A 460 -7.90 14.03 2.92
C ASP A 460 -8.51 12.63 3.12
N LEU A 461 -7.99 11.86 4.09
CA LEU A 461 -8.54 10.56 4.48
C LEU A 461 -9.94 10.70 5.13
N ALA A 462 -10.10 11.63 6.07
CA ALA A 462 -11.37 11.84 6.79
C ALA A 462 -12.53 12.10 5.84
N LEU A 463 -12.35 13.00 4.88
CA LEU A 463 -13.37 13.34 3.88
C LEU A 463 -13.63 12.19 2.93
N PHE A 464 -12.58 11.49 2.48
CA PHE A 464 -12.76 10.33 1.61
C PHE A 464 -13.62 9.25 2.26
N LEU A 465 -13.34 8.94 3.53
CA LEU A 465 -14.04 7.90 4.26
C LEU A 465 -15.48 8.30 4.62
N SER A 466 -15.72 9.56 4.99
CA SER A 466 -17.02 9.98 5.54
C SER A 466 -18.00 10.56 4.52
N GLU A 467 -17.53 11.19 3.44
CA GLU A 467 -18.41 11.88 2.51
C GLU A 467 -19.15 10.92 1.58
N ALA A 468 -20.49 11.04 1.54
CA ALA A 468 -21.37 10.14 0.78
C ALA A 468 -21.04 10.07 -0.72
N ALA A 469 -20.46 11.13 -1.28
CA ALA A 469 -20.07 11.17 -2.68
C ALA A 469 -18.86 10.27 -3.04
N TYR A 470 -18.12 9.75 -2.06
CA TYR A 470 -17.12 8.68 -2.29
C TYR A 470 -17.66 7.27 -2.04
N GLY A 471 -18.84 7.13 -1.43
CA GLY A 471 -19.51 5.84 -1.26
C GLY A 471 -18.92 4.92 -0.19
N ILE A 472 -17.91 5.35 0.57
CA ILE A 472 -17.29 4.55 1.65
C ILE A 472 -18.12 4.60 2.94
N ASN A 473 -18.62 5.79 3.31
CA ASN A 473 -19.59 6.03 4.40
C ASN A 473 -19.16 5.55 5.80
N LYS A 474 -17.93 5.86 6.22
CA LYS A 474 -17.44 5.65 7.60
C LYS A 474 -17.80 6.79 8.54
N THR A 475 -17.93 6.45 9.81
CA THR A 475 -17.98 7.41 10.91
C THR A 475 -16.55 7.81 11.27
N VAL A 476 -16.22 9.09 11.13
CA VAL A 476 -14.87 9.60 11.41
C VAL A 476 -14.86 10.45 12.67
N THR A 477 -14.09 10.02 13.67
CA THR A 477 -13.73 10.80 14.85
C THR A 477 -12.44 11.56 14.57
N ARG A 478 -12.51 12.90 14.57
CA ARG A 478 -11.34 13.76 14.40
C ARG A 478 -10.76 14.13 15.75
N ILE A 479 -9.56 13.68 16.03
CA ILE A 479 -8.81 14.00 17.25
C ILE A 479 -7.68 14.95 16.83
N TYR A 480 -8.05 16.18 16.49
CA TYR A 480 -7.09 17.16 16.00
C TYR A 480 -6.69 18.12 17.10
N TYR A 481 -5.40 18.43 17.14
CA TYR A 481 -4.82 19.34 18.10
C TYR A 481 -4.26 20.57 17.38
N ALA A 482 -4.43 21.75 17.99
CA ALA A 482 -3.69 22.96 17.64
C ALA A 482 -3.39 23.71 18.94
N ARG A 483 -2.22 24.33 19.04
CA ARG A 483 -1.84 25.09 20.25
C ARG A 483 -2.90 26.16 20.56
N PRO A 484 -3.13 26.52 21.84
CA PRO A 484 -4.16 27.50 22.20
C PRO A 484 -3.99 28.88 21.57
N ILE A 485 -2.76 29.26 21.21
CA ILE A 485 -2.42 30.53 20.55
C ILE A 485 -2.68 30.50 19.04
N VAL A 486 -2.86 29.31 18.46
CA VAL A 486 -3.07 29.09 17.03
C VAL A 486 -4.56 29.18 16.72
N ASN A 487 -4.88 29.90 15.63
CA ASN A 487 -6.22 29.97 15.08
C ASN A 487 -6.23 29.38 13.66
N PRO A 488 -6.42 28.06 13.51
CA PRO A 488 -6.37 27.38 12.22
C PRO A 488 -7.33 28.02 11.22
N ALA A 489 -6.82 28.41 10.05
CA ALA A 489 -7.59 29.13 9.04
C ALA A 489 -7.37 28.62 7.62
N TYR A 490 -6.14 28.22 7.27
CA TYR A 490 -5.76 27.78 5.93
C TYR A 490 -4.88 26.53 5.97
N TRP A 491 -5.01 25.69 4.94
CA TRP A 491 -4.10 24.57 4.73
C TRP A 491 -2.70 25.03 4.38
N ASN A 492 -1.74 24.11 4.51
CA ASN A 492 -0.35 24.37 4.20
C ASN A 492 -0.19 24.95 2.79
N ASP A 493 0.49 26.09 2.69
CA ASP A 493 0.76 26.77 1.44
C ASP A 493 2.20 26.52 0.95
N GLY A 494 2.96 25.70 1.66
CA GLY A 494 4.32 25.33 1.33
C GLY A 494 5.36 26.45 1.32
N GLN A 495 5.08 27.61 1.92
CA GLN A 495 6.07 28.69 2.06
C GLN A 495 7.24 28.30 2.96
N LEU A 496 6.98 27.63 4.08
CA LEU A 496 8.01 27.40 5.12
C LEU A 496 8.97 26.25 4.78
N TRP A 497 8.45 25.17 4.20
CA TRP A 497 9.18 23.92 3.97
C TRP A 497 9.28 23.53 2.49
N GLY A 498 8.88 24.44 1.58
CA GLY A 498 8.99 24.22 0.14
C GLY A 498 8.16 23.07 -0.40
N THR A 499 7.05 22.74 0.27
CA THR A 499 6.02 21.79 -0.20
C THR A 499 5.13 22.40 -1.29
N GLY A 500 5.62 23.44 -1.98
CA GLY A 500 4.82 24.37 -2.79
C GLY A 500 4.00 23.70 -3.89
N ASN A 501 4.53 22.63 -4.50
CA ASN A 501 3.89 21.87 -5.57
C ASN A 501 3.26 20.54 -5.12
N PHE A 502 2.94 20.40 -3.83
CA PHE A 502 2.13 19.26 -3.38
C PHE A 502 0.67 19.43 -3.83
N GLY A 503 0.30 18.83 -4.95
CA GLY A 503 -1.04 18.97 -5.52
C GLY A 503 -2.15 18.30 -4.71
N GLY A 504 -3.20 19.10 -4.41
CA GLY A 504 -4.59 18.70 -4.17
C GLY A 504 -4.85 17.64 -3.09
N GLY A 505 -6.08 17.13 -3.06
CA GLY A 505 -6.60 16.13 -2.12
C GLY A 505 -8.10 16.36 -1.88
N PRO A 506 -8.84 15.43 -1.25
CA PRO A 506 -10.22 15.65 -0.84
C PRO A 506 -10.42 16.90 0.01
N ALA A 507 -9.43 17.28 0.83
CA ALA A 507 -9.50 18.43 1.73
C ALA A 507 -9.27 19.78 1.04
N GLY A 508 -8.72 19.79 -0.19
CA GLY A 508 -8.47 20.99 -0.98
C GLY A 508 -7.03 21.10 -1.46
N ASN A 509 -6.68 22.29 -1.95
CA ASN A 509 -5.35 22.61 -2.46
C ASN A 509 -4.49 23.29 -1.38
N PRO A 510 -3.17 23.41 -1.61
CA PRO A 510 -2.30 24.22 -0.76
C PRO A 510 -2.81 25.65 -0.60
N GLY A 511 -2.86 26.16 0.64
CA GLY A 511 -3.32 27.50 0.96
C GLY A 511 -4.84 27.72 0.92
N ASP A 512 -5.64 26.71 0.55
CA ASP A 512 -7.11 26.82 0.62
C ASP A 512 -7.58 27.02 2.08
N PRO A 513 -8.69 27.74 2.31
CA PRO A 513 -9.25 27.87 3.65
C PRO A 513 -9.69 26.49 4.15
N ILE A 514 -9.42 26.20 5.43
CA ILE A 514 -9.90 24.96 6.05
C ILE A 514 -11.45 24.93 6.04
N PRO A 515 -12.07 23.73 6.02
CA PRO A 515 -13.51 23.59 6.10
C PRO A 515 -14.12 24.31 7.29
N ALA A 516 -15.33 24.86 7.11
CA ALA A 516 -15.99 25.67 8.14
C ALA A 516 -16.20 24.93 9.47
N TYR A 517 -16.40 23.60 9.42
CA TYR A 517 -16.56 22.76 10.62
C TYR A 517 -15.27 22.54 11.41
N LEU A 518 -14.10 22.88 10.85
CA LEU A 518 -12.81 22.85 11.54
C LEU A 518 -12.40 24.24 12.07
N LYS A 519 -13.16 25.30 11.81
CA LYS A 519 -12.80 26.65 12.29
C LYS A 519 -13.17 26.81 13.77
N ARG A 520 -12.31 27.50 14.53
CA ARG A 520 -12.67 27.98 15.86
C ARG A 520 -13.86 28.96 15.78
N PRO A 521 -14.75 29.03 16.79
CA PRO A 521 -14.80 28.16 17.98
C PRO A 521 -15.60 26.86 17.76
N GLY A 522 -16.01 26.54 16.52
CA GLY A 522 -16.85 25.38 16.20
C GLY A 522 -16.13 24.04 16.38
N PHE A 523 -14.82 24.02 16.15
CA PHE A 523 -13.94 22.90 16.47
C PHE A 523 -12.95 23.30 17.58
N ALA A 524 -12.78 22.44 18.57
CA ALA A 524 -12.06 22.77 19.79
C ALA A 524 -10.53 22.71 19.64
N TRP A 525 -10.01 21.86 18.74
CA TRP A 525 -8.56 21.68 18.51
C TRP A 525 -7.78 21.30 19.77
N ASP A 526 -8.40 20.51 20.64
CA ASP A 526 -7.90 20.13 21.96
C ASP A 526 -7.71 18.62 22.09
N GLY A 527 -7.58 17.92 20.95
CA GLY A 527 -7.35 16.47 20.93
C GLY A 527 -6.24 16.07 21.88
N ASP A 528 -6.51 15.11 22.75
CA ASP A 528 -5.58 14.69 23.80
C ASP A 528 -5.53 13.16 23.99
N TYR A 529 -4.76 12.72 24.99
CA TYR A 529 -4.61 11.30 25.28
C TYR A 529 -5.93 10.62 25.71
N LEU A 530 -6.89 11.35 26.29
CA LEU A 530 -8.19 10.79 26.69
C LEU A 530 -9.05 10.53 25.46
N ASP A 531 -9.00 11.42 24.46
CA ASP A 531 -9.66 11.19 23.18
C ASP A 531 -9.07 9.99 22.45
N ILE A 532 -7.73 9.88 22.40
CA ILE A 532 -7.04 8.75 21.78
C ILE A 532 -7.36 7.45 22.52
N LYS A 533 -7.30 7.45 23.85
CA LYS A 533 -7.74 6.33 24.68
C LYS A 533 -9.19 5.97 24.38
N GLY A 534 -10.07 6.96 24.27
CA GLY A 534 -11.46 6.81 23.87
C GLY A 534 -11.60 6.13 22.50
N ALA A 535 -10.78 6.48 21.51
CA ALA A 535 -10.80 5.84 20.18
C ALA A 535 -10.47 4.34 20.24
N PHE A 536 -9.48 3.96 21.05
CA PHE A 536 -9.13 2.55 21.30
C PHE A 536 -10.25 1.81 22.04
N GLU A 537 -10.84 2.40 23.07
CA GLU A 537 -11.78 1.72 23.98
C GLU A 537 -13.24 1.74 23.48
N ASN A 538 -13.60 2.76 22.71
CA ASN A 538 -14.92 2.87 22.10
C ASN A 538 -15.02 2.10 20.78
N GLY A 539 -13.91 1.57 20.27
CA GLY A 539 -13.83 0.65 19.14
C GLY A 539 -13.80 1.38 17.79
N SER A 540 -12.60 1.62 17.26
CA SER A 540 -12.37 2.05 15.88
C SER A 540 -11.57 0.97 15.16
N PHE A 541 -11.95 0.53 13.96
CA PHE A 541 -11.15 -0.51 13.25
C PHE A 541 -9.83 0.02 12.70
N LEU A 542 -9.77 1.33 12.45
CA LEU A 542 -8.59 2.04 11.99
C LEU A 542 -8.35 3.25 12.88
N ILE A 543 -7.13 3.37 13.38
CA ILE A 543 -6.64 4.55 14.11
C ILE A 543 -5.41 5.07 13.38
N THR A 544 -5.45 6.32 12.92
CA THR A 544 -4.32 6.95 12.25
C THR A 544 -3.80 8.10 13.08
N HIS A 545 -2.49 8.28 13.09
CA HIS A 545 -1.84 9.43 13.70
C HIS A 545 -0.86 10.05 12.72
N ARG A 546 -0.89 11.39 12.60
CA ARG A 546 -0.03 12.14 11.69
C ARG A 546 0.48 13.41 12.35
N ASP A 547 1.77 13.41 12.66
CA ASP A 547 2.49 14.49 13.34
C ASP A 547 4.00 14.13 13.42
N HIS A 548 4.77 14.88 14.19
CA HIS A 548 5.99 14.46 14.85
C HIS A 548 5.82 13.21 15.71
N GLY A 549 6.92 12.51 15.95
CA GLY A 549 6.98 11.34 16.82
C GLY A 549 8.31 11.24 17.52
N GLY A 550 8.26 10.70 18.73
CA GLY A 550 9.44 10.22 19.44
C GLY A 550 9.45 8.70 19.44
N ARG A 551 10.55 8.13 19.94
CA ARG A 551 10.69 6.67 20.05
C ARG A 551 9.52 6.03 20.77
N GLN A 552 8.99 6.64 21.84
CA GLN A 552 7.97 6.05 22.70
C GLN A 552 6.65 6.84 22.73
N TYR A 553 6.44 7.80 21.82
CA TYR A 553 5.26 8.66 21.88
C TYR A 553 4.93 9.35 20.57
N TRP A 554 3.66 9.70 20.45
CA TRP A 554 3.16 10.74 19.56
C TRP A 554 3.23 12.10 20.26
N VAL A 555 3.66 13.14 19.54
CA VAL A 555 3.86 14.49 20.11
C VAL A 555 2.51 15.21 20.28
N GLN A 556 1.73 15.34 19.21
CA GLN A 556 0.40 15.95 19.19
C GLN A 556 -0.57 15.25 18.23
N PRO A 557 -1.83 15.02 18.64
CA PRO A 557 -2.27 14.95 20.03
C PRO A 557 -1.41 13.96 20.85
N TYR A 558 -1.00 14.37 22.05
CA TYR A 558 0.02 13.63 22.81
C TYR A 558 -0.44 12.25 23.27
N PHE A 559 0.38 11.22 23.02
CA PHE A 559 0.16 9.88 23.54
C PHE A 559 1.47 9.11 23.71
N HIS A 560 1.84 8.81 24.96
CA HIS A 560 3.06 8.08 25.31
C HIS A 560 2.83 6.59 25.62
N SER A 561 3.88 5.80 25.49
CA SER A 561 3.95 4.38 25.85
C SER A 561 3.44 4.05 27.26
N TYR A 562 3.64 4.93 28.25
CA TYR A 562 3.16 4.67 29.62
C TYR A 562 1.62 4.76 29.74
N HIS A 563 0.90 5.27 28.73
CA HIS A 563 -0.56 5.18 28.66
C HIS A 563 -1.05 3.81 28.17
N ILE A 564 -0.24 3.06 27.41
CA ILE A 564 -0.64 1.83 26.72
C ILE A 564 -1.11 0.75 27.69
N GLY A 565 -0.41 0.59 28.82
CA GLY A 565 -0.79 -0.36 29.87
C GLY A 565 -2.16 -0.10 30.49
N SER A 566 -2.72 1.11 30.30
CA SER A 566 -4.04 1.50 30.80
C SER A 566 -5.18 1.33 29.78
N LEU A 567 -4.88 0.92 28.54
CA LEU A 567 -5.88 0.69 27.50
C LEU A 567 -6.74 -0.54 27.85
N GLN A 568 -8.05 -0.39 27.66
CA GLN A 568 -9.08 -1.41 27.84
C GLN A 568 -9.79 -1.65 26.51
N ILE A 569 -9.03 -2.15 25.52
CA ILE A 569 -9.59 -2.45 24.19
C ILE A 569 -10.55 -3.61 24.34
N ARG A 570 -11.76 -3.46 23.77
CA ARG A 570 -12.80 -4.48 23.87
C ARG A 570 -12.37 -5.74 23.12
N PHE A 571 -12.72 -6.89 23.68
CA PHE A 571 -12.42 -8.19 23.09
C PHE A 571 -12.95 -8.28 21.64
N GLY A 572 -12.14 -8.79 20.71
CA GLY A 572 -12.44 -8.85 19.27
C GLY A 572 -12.28 -7.53 18.49
N GLU A 573 -12.12 -6.38 19.16
CA GLU A 573 -12.07 -5.05 18.52
C GLU A 573 -10.63 -4.53 18.38
N SER A 574 -9.71 -5.38 17.92
CA SER A 574 -8.31 -5.02 17.70
C SER A 574 -8.13 -4.11 16.47
N PRO A 575 -7.76 -2.83 16.63
CA PRO A 575 -7.58 -1.91 15.51
C PRO A 575 -6.34 -2.22 14.67
N VAL A 576 -6.34 -1.76 13.43
CA VAL A 576 -5.11 -1.47 12.67
C VAL A 576 -4.68 -0.03 12.99
N VAL A 577 -3.38 0.18 13.22
CA VAL A 577 -2.83 1.51 13.52
C VAL A 577 -1.91 1.99 12.40
N TRP A 578 -2.10 3.22 11.93
CA TRP A 578 -1.14 3.92 11.07
C TRP A 578 -0.46 5.01 11.88
N SER A 579 0.75 4.75 12.35
CA SER A 579 1.60 5.73 13.02
C SER A 579 2.51 6.38 11.99
N VAL A 580 2.01 7.44 11.36
CA VAL A 580 2.72 8.17 10.31
C VAL A 580 3.55 9.25 11.00
N ASN A 581 4.51 8.81 11.81
CA ASN A 581 5.25 9.61 12.76
C ASN A 581 6.69 9.13 12.84
N CYS A 582 7.63 10.09 12.95
CA CYS A 582 9.06 9.82 13.14
C CYS A 582 9.32 8.85 14.29
N LYS A 583 10.31 7.97 14.14
CA LYS A 583 10.90 7.14 15.21
C LYS A 583 9.96 6.20 15.98
N THR A 584 8.66 6.20 15.69
CA THR A 584 7.67 5.39 16.44
C THR A 584 7.83 3.89 16.25
N GLY A 585 8.55 3.46 15.22
CA GLY A 585 8.91 2.06 14.97
C GLY A 585 10.41 1.85 15.01
N TRP A 586 11.16 2.58 15.84
CA TRP A 586 12.60 2.42 16.04
C TRP A 586 12.92 1.14 16.83
N PHE A 587 12.55 0.00 16.25
CA PHE A 587 12.66 -1.35 16.81
C PHE A 587 14.10 -1.86 16.94
N ASP A 588 15.04 -1.13 16.36
CA ASP A 588 16.43 -1.56 16.24
C ASP A 588 17.37 -0.81 17.19
N ASN A 589 16.81 -0.01 18.10
CA ASN A 589 17.54 0.86 19.03
C ASN A 589 18.45 0.06 19.98
N GLU A 590 18.15 -1.21 20.22
CA GLU A 590 18.95 -2.13 21.02
C GLU A 590 20.25 -2.54 20.29
N THR A 591 20.29 -2.37 18.97
CA THR A 591 21.32 -2.94 18.08
C THR A 591 22.04 -1.94 17.18
N ASP A 592 21.58 -0.70 17.10
CA ASP A 592 22.12 0.32 16.18
C ASP A 592 23.34 1.09 16.71
N TYR A 593 23.85 0.73 17.88
CA TYR A 593 24.98 1.38 18.56
C TYR A 593 26.26 1.56 17.71
N SER A 594 26.50 0.69 16.73
CA SER A 594 27.67 0.78 15.82
C SER A 594 27.39 1.64 14.58
N PHE A 595 26.14 2.05 14.37
CA PHE A 595 25.63 2.66 13.15
C PHE A 595 25.04 4.06 13.38
N MET A 596 24.95 4.48 14.64
CA MET A 596 24.48 5.80 15.05
C MET A 596 25.60 6.77 15.42
N TYR A 597 25.28 8.06 15.35
CA TYR A 597 26.12 9.15 15.83
C TYR A 597 25.74 9.65 17.22
N GLU A 598 24.64 9.15 17.79
CA GLU A 598 24.07 9.59 19.05
C GLU A 598 24.86 9.06 20.27
N THR A 599 24.79 9.82 21.37
CA THR A 599 25.20 9.36 22.71
C THR A 599 24.03 8.87 23.55
N ASP A 600 22.81 8.92 23.00
CA ASP A 600 21.56 8.47 23.62
C ASP A 600 21.42 6.94 23.48
N TYR A 601 22.46 6.24 23.97
CA TYR A 601 22.39 4.82 24.23
C TYR A 601 21.43 4.63 25.39
N THR A 602 20.16 4.46 25.07
CA THR A 602 19.29 3.77 26.00
C THR A 602 19.86 2.37 26.08
N GLY A 603 20.17 1.88 27.28
CA GLY A 603 20.72 0.54 27.42
C GLY A 603 19.83 -0.50 26.72
N LEU A 604 20.35 -1.73 26.60
CA LEU A 604 19.54 -2.90 26.30
C LEU A 604 18.17 -2.75 27.01
N HIS A 605 17.04 -2.85 26.30
CA HIS A 605 15.65 -2.87 26.81
C HIS A 605 14.79 -1.57 26.76
N GLU A 606 14.94 -0.67 25.79
CA GLU A 606 13.95 0.42 25.62
C GLU A 606 13.09 0.18 24.37
N GLU A 607 11.91 -0.36 24.56
CA GLU A 607 11.02 -0.65 23.44
C GLU A 607 10.57 0.67 22.73
N SER A 608 10.42 0.62 21.42
CA SER A 608 9.79 1.67 20.61
C SER A 608 8.28 1.71 20.86
N PHE A 609 7.61 2.76 20.36
CA PHE A 609 6.18 2.97 20.53
C PHE A 609 5.37 1.83 19.89
N ALA A 610 5.80 1.37 18.71
CA ALA A 610 5.23 0.21 18.04
C ALA A 610 5.35 -1.03 18.92
N GLU A 611 6.54 -1.33 19.44
CA GLU A 611 6.77 -2.46 20.34
C GLU A 611 5.93 -2.37 21.62
N PHE A 612 5.80 -1.18 22.20
CA PHE A 612 4.92 -1.02 23.36
C PHE A 612 3.47 -1.37 23.03
N LEU A 613 2.95 -0.96 21.86
CA LEU A 613 1.62 -1.31 21.39
C LEU A 613 1.48 -2.81 21.04
N GLU A 614 2.54 -3.44 20.55
CA GLU A 614 2.59 -4.89 20.31
C GLU A 614 2.62 -5.68 21.62
N SER A 615 3.34 -5.23 22.64
CA SER A 615 3.74 -6.07 23.77
C SER A 615 3.04 -5.75 25.10
N TYR A 616 2.61 -4.51 25.33
CA TYR A 616 2.25 -4.03 26.69
C TYR A 616 0.78 -3.61 26.86
N CYS A 617 -0.09 -3.91 25.90
CA CYS A 617 -1.53 -3.80 26.07
C CYS A 617 -2.04 -4.90 27.03
N SER A 618 -2.46 -4.52 28.24
CA SER A 618 -2.93 -5.49 29.25
C SER A 618 -4.31 -6.10 28.93
N PHE A 619 -5.12 -5.41 28.13
CA PHE A 619 -6.46 -5.83 27.73
C PHE A 619 -6.66 -5.56 26.23
N GLY A 620 -6.55 -6.61 25.43
CA GLY A 620 -6.58 -6.49 23.96
C GLY A 620 -5.30 -5.89 23.40
N GLY A 621 -5.43 -5.09 22.35
CA GLY A 621 -4.32 -4.44 21.65
C GLY A 621 -4.61 -4.30 20.16
N PRO A 622 -3.90 -3.42 19.44
CA PRO A 622 -3.97 -3.38 17.99
C PRO A 622 -3.55 -4.72 17.38
N VAL A 623 -4.08 -5.09 16.22
CA VAL A 623 -3.67 -6.30 15.50
C VAL A 623 -2.30 -6.11 14.83
N GLY A 624 -1.97 -4.86 14.49
CA GLY A 624 -0.67 -4.44 14.00
C GLY A 624 -0.61 -2.93 13.77
N ILE A 625 0.61 -2.45 13.49
CA ILE A 625 0.92 -1.02 13.32
C ILE A 625 1.89 -0.80 12.16
N ILE A 626 1.61 0.21 11.32
CA ILE A 626 2.63 0.77 10.41
C ILE A 626 3.36 1.87 11.17
N ALA A 627 4.69 1.79 11.24
CA ALA A 627 5.52 2.80 11.93
C ALA A 627 6.91 2.94 11.27
N ALA A 628 7.57 4.08 11.52
CA ALA A 628 8.86 4.43 10.94
C ALA A 628 10.04 4.27 11.92
N THR A 629 11.16 3.71 11.46
CA THR A 629 12.37 3.47 12.28
C THR A 629 13.17 4.72 12.59
N ARG A 630 13.12 5.75 11.73
CA ARG A 630 13.87 7.01 11.89
C ARG A 630 12.98 8.22 11.64
N VAL A 631 13.57 9.40 11.63
CA VAL A 631 12.90 10.65 11.22
C VAL A 631 12.44 10.54 9.77
N THR A 632 11.25 11.03 9.47
CA THR A 632 10.64 10.98 8.13
C THR A 632 10.35 12.40 7.62
N ASP A 633 9.78 12.54 6.42
CA ASP A 633 9.42 13.84 5.83
C ASP A 633 7.93 13.91 5.45
N THR A 634 7.37 15.13 5.55
CA THR A 634 5.97 15.43 5.28
C THR A 634 5.46 14.97 3.92
N MET A 635 6.20 15.22 2.85
CA MET A 635 5.74 14.97 1.48
C MET A 635 5.70 13.48 1.18
N TYR A 636 6.75 12.74 1.53
CA TYR A 636 6.81 11.29 1.32
C TYR A 636 5.75 10.58 2.15
N ASN A 637 5.60 10.97 3.42
CA ASN A 637 4.56 10.47 4.31
C ASN A 637 3.15 10.67 3.74
N ALA A 638 2.85 11.86 3.22
CA ALA A 638 1.55 12.13 2.62
C ALA A 638 1.29 11.25 1.39
N ARG A 639 2.30 10.99 0.55
CA ARG A 639 2.15 10.07 -0.59
C ARG A 639 2.04 8.61 -0.16
N LEU A 640 2.72 8.18 0.90
CA LEU A 640 2.54 6.84 1.46
C LEU A 640 1.11 6.63 1.96
N VAL A 641 0.57 7.56 2.76
CA VAL A 641 -0.82 7.50 3.26
C VAL A 641 -1.82 7.42 2.11
N TRP A 642 -1.62 8.22 1.06
CA TRP A 642 -2.46 8.17 -0.12
C TRP A 642 -2.41 6.81 -0.82
N GLY A 643 -1.22 6.24 -0.99
CA GLY A 643 -1.04 4.93 -1.61
C GLY A 643 -1.62 3.78 -0.75
N TRP A 644 -1.50 3.85 0.58
CA TRP A 644 -2.14 2.88 1.48
C TRP A 644 -3.66 2.96 1.43
N THR A 645 -4.19 4.19 1.41
CA THR A 645 -5.64 4.44 1.33
C THR A 645 -6.22 3.88 0.04
N ASP A 646 -5.57 4.16 -1.09
CA ASP A 646 -6.05 3.69 -2.40
C ASP A 646 -5.87 2.19 -2.60
N ALA A 647 -4.86 1.57 -1.97
CA ALA A 647 -4.72 0.12 -1.97
C ALA A 647 -5.93 -0.57 -1.30
N ILE A 648 -6.38 -0.05 -0.15
CA ILE A 648 -7.54 -0.61 0.58
C ILE A 648 -8.86 -0.22 -0.08
N TRP A 649 -8.98 1.03 -0.52
CA TRP A 649 -10.15 1.60 -1.16
C TRP A 649 -9.80 2.22 -2.52
N PRO A 650 -9.71 1.38 -3.56
CA PRO A 650 -9.64 1.83 -4.95
C PRO A 650 -10.66 2.92 -5.23
N THR A 651 -10.19 4.07 -5.73
CA THR A 651 -10.91 5.33 -6.03
C THR A 651 -10.47 6.51 -5.16
N PHE A 652 -9.67 6.28 -4.12
CA PHE A 652 -9.02 7.39 -3.43
C PHE A 652 -8.16 8.20 -4.40
N ILE A 653 -7.44 7.55 -5.33
CA ILE A 653 -6.66 8.19 -6.39
C ILE A 653 -7.30 7.83 -7.73
N PRO A 654 -8.37 8.49 -8.15
CA PRO A 654 -9.22 8.03 -9.27
C PRO A 654 -8.54 8.03 -10.65
N THR A 655 -7.32 8.56 -10.77
CA THR A 655 -6.61 8.74 -12.05
C THR A 655 -5.33 7.94 -12.21
N GLU A 656 -4.83 7.38 -11.11
CA GLU A 656 -3.58 6.62 -11.05
C GLU A 656 -3.70 5.44 -10.07
N GLY A 657 -4.93 5.17 -9.60
CA GLY A 657 -5.19 4.27 -8.49
C GLY A 657 -5.34 2.81 -8.88
N TRP A 658 -5.24 1.96 -7.87
CA TRP A 658 -5.28 0.50 -7.99
C TRP A 658 -6.67 0.05 -8.48
N PRO A 659 -6.81 -0.74 -9.55
CA PRO A 659 -8.12 -1.25 -9.99
C PRO A 659 -8.74 -2.29 -9.04
N LEU A 660 -8.00 -2.80 -8.05
CA LEU A 660 -8.41 -3.91 -7.19
C LEU A 660 -8.08 -3.64 -5.74
N TRP A 661 -8.97 -4.07 -4.84
CA TRP A 661 -8.80 -3.92 -3.40
C TRP A 661 -7.68 -4.84 -2.92
N ILE A 662 -6.77 -4.28 -2.14
CA ILE A 662 -5.66 -4.98 -1.49
C ILE A 662 -5.91 -4.90 0.02
N PHE A 663 -6.13 -6.05 0.63
CA PHE A 663 -6.44 -6.15 2.07
C PHE A 663 -5.24 -6.57 2.90
N ARG A 664 -4.29 -7.32 2.33
CA ARG A 664 -3.16 -7.83 3.11
C ARG A 664 -2.22 -6.70 3.46
N MET A 665 -1.98 -6.50 4.76
CA MET A 665 -1.29 -5.29 5.22
C MET A 665 0.16 -5.18 4.72
N GLY A 666 0.85 -6.32 4.49
CA GLY A 666 2.16 -6.29 3.83
C GLY A 666 2.08 -5.86 2.36
N ASP A 667 1.05 -6.26 1.63
CA ASP A 667 0.81 -5.82 0.24
C ASP A 667 0.35 -4.34 0.20
N VAL A 668 -0.44 -3.88 1.18
CA VAL A 668 -0.82 -2.47 1.35
C VAL A 668 0.42 -1.60 1.56
N LEU A 669 1.34 -2.03 2.44
CA LEU A 669 2.60 -1.32 2.68
C LEU A 669 3.41 -1.18 1.38
N ASN A 670 3.58 -2.27 0.63
CA ASN A 670 4.29 -2.28 -0.65
C ASN A 670 3.61 -1.39 -1.70
N SER A 671 2.28 -1.39 -1.74
CA SER A 671 1.48 -0.54 -2.65
C SER A 671 1.71 0.95 -2.36
N GLY A 672 1.75 1.33 -1.09
CA GLY A 672 2.06 2.71 -0.68
C GLY A 672 3.46 3.14 -1.13
N LYS A 673 4.46 2.28 -0.93
CA LYS A 673 5.85 2.51 -1.36
C LYS A 673 5.95 2.67 -2.88
N ALA A 674 5.29 1.78 -3.64
CA ALA A 674 5.25 1.83 -5.10
C ALA A 674 4.60 3.13 -5.62
N TYR A 675 3.48 3.56 -5.03
CA TYR A 675 2.83 4.82 -5.40
C TYR A 675 3.70 6.04 -5.05
N MET A 676 4.28 6.08 -3.85
CA MET A 676 5.16 7.17 -3.41
C MET A 676 6.33 7.38 -4.38
N ALA A 677 6.99 6.31 -4.85
CA ALA A 677 8.09 6.39 -5.81
C ALA A 677 7.71 7.10 -7.12
N THR A 678 6.44 7.02 -7.54
CA THR A 678 5.95 7.70 -8.76
C THR A 678 5.90 9.22 -8.64
N LYS A 679 6.06 9.78 -7.43
CA LYS A 679 5.90 11.22 -7.15
C LYS A 679 7.18 12.01 -7.01
N PHE A 680 8.33 11.35 -6.92
CA PHE A 680 9.62 12.02 -6.76
C PHE A 680 10.55 11.56 -7.87
N ALA A 681 10.77 12.42 -8.86
CA ALA A 681 11.53 12.12 -10.07
C ALA A 681 13.01 12.47 -9.89
N GLY A 682 13.87 11.45 -9.99
CA GLY A 682 15.30 11.58 -9.68
C GLY A 682 15.55 11.55 -8.18
N ASP A 683 15.72 10.35 -7.61
CA ASP A 683 16.08 10.18 -6.19
C ASP A 683 17.59 10.36 -5.95
N THR A 684 18.17 11.46 -6.43
CA THR A 684 19.61 11.71 -6.27
C THR A 684 20.00 11.95 -4.81
N SER A 685 19.03 12.32 -3.97
CA SER A 685 19.18 12.50 -2.53
C SER A 685 18.94 11.24 -1.68
N GLY A 686 18.46 10.13 -2.27
CA GLY A 686 18.21 8.87 -1.56
C GLY A 686 16.99 8.85 -0.63
N TRP A 687 16.10 9.84 -0.73
CA TRP A 687 14.92 9.97 0.15
C TRP A 687 13.81 8.98 -0.21
N VAL A 688 13.65 8.60 -1.48
CA VAL A 688 12.70 7.55 -1.88
C VAL A 688 13.15 6.22 -1.29
N GLN A 689 14.42 5.85 -1.49
CA GLN A 689 14.97 4.62 -0.93
C GLN A 689 14.88 4.62 0.61
N ALA A 690 15.24 5.72 1.28
CA ALA A 690 15.13 5.82 2.73
C ALA A 690 13.70 5.60 3.25
N HIS A 691 12.67 6.13 2.57
CA HIS A 691 11.29 5.88 2.99
C HIS A 691 10.82 4.44 2.73
N PHE A 692 11.37 3.75 1.73
CA PHE A 692 11.17 2.31 1.57
C PHE A 692 11.78 1.54 2.75
N GLU A 693 12.93 1.98 3.26
CA GLU A 693 13.62 1.32 4.37
C GLU A 693 12.98 1.64 5.73
N MET A 694 12.51 2.86 5.95
CA MET A 694 12.05 3.30 7.28
C MET A 694 10.70 2.73 7.69
N TYR A 695 9.75 2.61 6.77
CA TYR A 695 8.39 2.16 7.10
C TYR A 695 8.23 0.66 7.10
N HIS A 696 7.77 0.14 8.25
CA HIS A 696 7.56 -1.27 8.53
C HIS A 696 6.11 -1.56 8.91
N TRP A 697 5.69 -2.80 8.66
CA TRP A 697 4.48 -3.38 9.22
C TRP A 697 4.86 -4.26 10.41
N PHE A 698 4.52 -3.79 11.60
CA PHE A 698 4.62 -4.52 12.85
C PHE A 698 3.33 -5.33 13.05
N GLY A 699 3.37 -6.58 12.61
CA GLY A 699 2.22 -7.45 12.45
C GLY A 699 2.47 -8.55 11.43
N ASP A 700 1.47 -9.39 11.24
CA ASP A 700 1.50 -10.46 10.23
C ASP A 700 1.23 -9.89 8.82
N PRO A 701 2.16 -10.00 7.86
CA PRO A 701 2.00 -9.41 6.53
C PRO A 701 0.88 -10.03 5.70
N SER A 702 0.48 -11.27 6.04
CA SER A 702 -0.59 -11.98 5.34
C SER A 702 -1.99 -11.64 5.85
N MET A 703 -2.09 -10.89 6.95
CA MET A 703 -3.35 -10.50 7.58
C MET A 703 -4.12 -9.52 6.71
N GLU A 704 -5.39 -9.84 6.46
CA GLU A 704 -6.30 -9.01 5.65
C GLU A 704 -7.06 -8.01 6.53
N ILE A 705 -6.87 -6.70 6.31
CA ILE A 705 -7.64 -5.67 7.02
C ILE A 705 -9.12 -5.83 6.72
N ARG A 706 -9.92 -5.80 7.79
CA ARG A 706 -11.39 -5.80 7.71
C ARG A 706 -11.88 -4.36 7.68
N ASN A 707 -12.56 -4.00 6.59
CA ASN A 707 -13.11 -2.66 6.39
C ASN A 707 -14.64 -2.65 6.26
N ALA A 708 -15.29 -3.77 6.55
CA ALA A 708 -16.74 -3.90 6.65
C ALA A 708 -17.09 -4.98 7.69
N SER A 709 -18.30 -4.90 8.24
CA SER A 709 -18.78 -5.91 9.19
C SER A 709 -18.73 -7.32 8.55
N PRO A 710 -18.06 -8.30 9.20
CA PRO A 710 -17.90 -9.63 8.65
C PRO A 710 -19.21 -10.38 8.40
N GLY A 711 -19.39 -10.90 7.19
CA GLY A 711 -20.49 -11.84 6.89
C GLY A 711 -20.14 -13.29 7.29
N TYR A 712 -21.14 -14.11 7.62
CA TYR A 712 -20.90 -15.53 7.87
C TYR A 712 -20.94 -16.35 6.56
N LEU A 713 -19.92 -17.17 6.38
CA LEU A 713 -19.87 -18.19 5.33
C LEU A 713 -20.60 -19.47 5.76
N ASP A 714 -21.22 -20.13 4.80
CA ASP A 714 -21.76 -21.48 4.89
C ASP A 714 -21.20 -22.31 3.74
N ALA A 715 -20.54 -23.43 4.07
CA ALA A 715 -19.99 -24.33 3.07
C ALA A 715 -20.68 -25.70 3.14
N LYS A 716 -21.10 -26.19 1.97
CA LYS A 716 -21.71 -27.51 1.80
C LYS A 716 -20.67 -28.46 1.21
N HIS A 717 -20.39 -29.53 1.92
CA HIS A 717 -19.48 -30.59 1.50
C HIS A 717 -19.95 -31.96 2.01
N PRO A 718 -19.45 -33.09 1.46
CA PRO A 718 -19.76 -34.41 1.98
C PRO A 718 -19.36 -34.56 3.46
N ALA A 719 -20.23 -35.17 4.27
CA ALA A 719 -19.95 -35.46 5.69
C ALA A 719 -19.13 -36.75 5.90
N GLN A 720 -19.09 -37.62 4.88
CA GLN A 720 -18.35 -38.88 4.86
C GLN A 720 -17.58 -38.97 3.55
N TRP A 721 -16.34 -39.44 3.61
CA TRP A 721 -15.49 -39.63 2.43
C TRP A 721 -14.85 -41.01 2.45
N PRO A 722 -14.89 -41.77 1.33
CA PRO A 722 -14.33 -43.10 1.28
C PRO A 722 -12.80 -43.07 1.33
N TRP A 723 -12.22 -43.68 2.35
CA TRP A 723 -10.81 -44.03 2.38
C TRP A 723 -10.58 -45.27 1.50
N GLN A 724 -10.47 -45.08 0.19
CA GLN A 724 -10.04 -46.12 -0.75
C GLN A 724 -9.13 -45.50 -1.82
N ASN A 725 -8.19 -46.30 -2.35
CA ASN A 725 -7.25 -45.98 -3.45
C ASN A 725 -7.93 -45.66 -4.81
N LYS A 726 -9.19 -45.22 -4.82
CA LYS A 726 -9.87 -44.72 -6.01
C LYS A 726 -10.07 -43.21 -5.87
N PRO A 727 -9.36 -42.41 -6.69
CA PRO A 727 -9.56 -40.97 -6.73
C PRO A 727 -11.01 -40.60 -7.06
N HIS A 728 -11.56 -39.62 -6.32
CA HIS A 728 -12.92 -39.08 -6.50
C HIS A 728 -12.91 -37.56 -6.36
N ASP A 729 -13.86 -36.89 -7.01
CA ASP A 729 -14.01 -35.43 -6.94
C ASP A 729 -14.71 -35.00 -5.64
N PHE A 730 -13.97 -34.35 -4.73
CA PHE A 730 -14.54 -33.75 -3.54
C PHE A 730 -15.02 -32.33 -3.85
N LYS A 731 -16.32 -32.08 -3.71
CA LYS A 731 -16.94 -30.79 -4.04
C LYS A 731 -17.27 -30.01 -2.78
N VAL A 732 -16.95 -28.73 -2.78
CA VAL A 732 -17.38 -27.77 -1.76
C VAL A 732 -18.11 -26.64 -2.46
N HIS A 733 -19.29 -26.31 -1.95
CA HIS A 733 -20.04 -25.13 -2.37
C HIS A 733 -20.06 -24.13 -1.23
N VAL A 734 -19.50 -22.93 -1.44
CA VAL A 734 -19.45 -21.85 -0.45
C VAL A 734 -20.45 -20.77 -0.83
N GLN A 735 -21.28 -20.41 0.13
CA GLN A 735 -22.28 -19.36 0.03
C GLN A 735 -22.23 -18.51 1.30
N TRP A 736 -22.75 -17.29 1.22
CA TRP A 736 -23.13 -16.54 2.42
C TRP A 736 -24.31 -17.23 3.12
N LEU A 737 -24.53 -16.99 4.41
CA LEU A 737 -25.70 -17.55 5.14
C LEU A 737 -27.06 -17.21 4.50
N ASN A 738 -27.13 -16.12 3.73
CA ASN A 738 -28.34 -15.73 2.98
C ASN A 738 -28.52 -16.49 1.64
N GLY A 739 -27.61 -17.40 1.31
CA GLY A 739 -27.67 -18.30 0.15
C GLY A 739 -27.04 -17.75 -1.13
N PHE A 740 -26.45 -16.55 -1.14
CA PHE A 740 -25.71 -16.06 -2.31
C PHE A 740 -24.36 -16.76 -2.43
N PRO A 741 -23.97 -17.24 -3.63
CA PRO A 741 -22.67 -17.89 -3.83
C PRO A 741 -21.52 -16.90 -3.61
N VAL A 742 -20.41 -17.41 -3.06
CA VAL A 742 -19.21 -16.61 -2.81
C VAL A 742 -18.16 -16.96 -3.85
N TRP A 743 -17.84 -16.03 -4.75
CA TRP A 743 -16.77 -16.19 -5.74
C TRP A 743 -15.40 -15.89 -5.11
N LEU A 744 -14.36 -16.66 -5.47
CA LEU A 744 -12.98 -16.52 -4.99
C LEU A 744 -12.78 -16.76 -3.47
N ALA A 745 -13.73 -17.40 -2.79
CA ALA A 745 -13.47 -17.92 -1.46
C ALA A 745 -12.35 -18.96 -1.53
N ARG A 746 -11.33 -18.80 -0.70
CA ARG A 746 -10.26 -19.80 -0.56
C ARG A 746 -10.75 -20.92 0.34
N VAL A 747 -10.75 -22.13 -0.17
CA VAL A 747 -11.19 -23.34 0.53
C VAL A 747 -10.00 -24.27 0.74
N THR A 748 -9.80 -24.69 1.98
CA THR A 748 -8.75 -25.62 2.39
C THR A 748 -9.40 -26.88 2.92
N VAL A 749 -9.07 -28.02 2.30
CA VAL A 749 -9.36 -29.35 2.83
C VAL A 749 -8.06 -29.88 3.42
N SER A 750 -8.02 -30.09 4.73
CA SER A 750 -6.82 -30.57 5.40
C SER A 750 -7.14 -31.63 6.44
N ARG A 751 -6.15 -32.48 6.76
CA ARG A 751 -6.29 -33.39 7.89
C ARG A 751 -6.17 -32.59 9.19
N SER A 752 -7.10 -32.82 10.12
CA SER A 752 -7.03 -32.23 11.46
C SER A 752 -5.73 -32.66 12.15
N GLY A 753 -4.89 -31.68 12.53
CA GLY A 753 -3.60 -31.92 13.17
C GLY A 753 -2.46 -32.42 12.24
N ALA A 754 -2.63 -32.39 10.91
CA ALA A 754 -1.57 -32.73 9.96
C ALA A 754 -1.57 -31.76 8.76
N PRO A 755 -1.00 -30.56 8.92
CA PRO A 755 -1.16 -29.44 7.98
C PRO A 755 -0.52 -29.65 6.60
N LEU A 756 0.46 -30.55 6.50
CA LEU A 756 1.06 -30.92 5.21
C LEU A 756 0.13 -31.80 4.35
N ASP A 757 -0.93 -32.37 4.92
CA ASP A 757 -1.99 -33.06 4.19
C ASP A 757 -3.13 -32.08 3.87
N GLN A 758 -2.82 -31.04 3.09
CA GLN A 758 -3.78 -30.02 2.67
C GLN A 758 -3.99 -29.96 1.15
N ARG A 759 -5.18 -29.54 0.74
CA ARG A 759 -5.54 -29.15 -0.63
C ARG A 759 -6.24 -27.81 -0.56
N VAL A 760 -5.81 -26.87 -1.41
CA VAL A 760 -6.33 -25.51 -1.45
C VAL A 760 -6.91 -25.24 -2.83
N GLY A 761 -8.09 -24.63 -2.88
CA GLY A 761 -8.78 -24.27 -4.11
C GLY A 761 -9.62 -23.02 -3.90
N TRP A 762 -10.06 -22.41 -5.00
CA TRP A 762 -10.87 -21.20 -4.98
C TRP A 762 -12.20 -21.47 -5.64
N THR A 763 -13.26 -20.90 -5.08
CA THR A 763 -14.61 -21.04 -5.65
C THR A 763 -14.75 -20.25 -6.95
N ASP A 764 -15.50 -20.83 -7.88
CA ASP A 764 -15.91 -20.15 -9.11
C ASP A 764 -17.06 -19.16 -8.87
N LEU A 765 -17.58 -18.54 -9.94
CA LEU A 765 -18.67 -17.58 -9.88
C LEU A 765 -19.98 -18.14 -9.28
N ASN A 766 -20.13 -19.47 -9.25
CA ASN A 766 -21.28 -20.16 -8.66
C ASN A 766 -21.02 -20.58 -7.20
N GLY A 767 -19.86 -20.23 -6.63
CA GLY A 767 -19.49 -20.62 -5.28
C GLY A 767 -18.93 -22.04 -5.20
N ASP A 768 -18.63 -22.69 -6.33
CA ASP A 768 -18.21 -24.09 -6.34
C ASP A 768 -16.68 -24.24 -6.47
N VAL A 769 -16.10 -25.16 -5.70
CA VAL A 769 -14.73 -25.63 -5.89
C VAL A 769 -14.72 -27.16 -5.91
N VAL A 770 -13.92 -27.73 -6.82
CA VAL A 770 -13.78 -29.18 -6.99
C VAL A 770 -12.32 -29.58 -6.77
N PHE A 771 -12.08 -30.35 -5.71
CA PHE A 771 -10.81 -31.02 -5.48
C PHE A 771 -10.85 -32.36 -6.22
N ALA A 772 -10.37 -32.35 -7.45
CA ALA A 772 -10.28 -33.55 -8.27
C ALA A 772 -9.36 -34.58 -7.60
N ASP A 773 -9.73 -35.85 -7.74
CA ASP A 773 -8.90 -36.98 -7.34
C ASP A 773 -8.48 -36.97 -5.84
N LEU A 774 -9.31 -36.42 -4.95
CA LEU A 774 -9.01 -36.34 -3.52
C LEU A 774 -8.97 -37.74 -2.90
N VAL A 775 -7.77 -38.13 -2.44
CA VAL A 775 -7.53 -39.31 -1.62
C VAL A 775 -7.06 -38.85 -0.25
N THR A 776 -7.75 -39.28 0.79
CA THR A 776 -7.34 -39.02 2.18
C THR A 776 -6.14 -39.88 2.53
N SER A 777 -5.12 -39.29 3.15
CA SER A 777 -3.89 -40.01 3.53
C SER A 777 -4.15 -41.14 4.54
N GLN A 778 -5.20 -41.05 5.36
CA GLN A 778 -5.62 -42.07 6.32
C GLN A 778 -7.10 -41.97 6.73
N LEU A 779 -7.54 -42.92 7.54
CA LEU A 779 -8.82 -42.89 8.23
C LEU A 779 -8.83 -41.79 9.32
N GLY A 780 -9.97 -41.14 9.53
CA GLY A 780 -10.17 -40.16 10.59
C GLY A 780 -10.82 -38.86 10.13
N GLU A 781 -10.77 -37.85 10.98
CA GLU A 781 -11.40 -36.55 10.73
C GLU A 781 -10.53 -35.64 9.86
N TYR A 782 -11.17 -34.97 8.92
CA TYR A 782 -10.60 -33.93 8.07
C TYR A 782 -11.41 -32.65 8.23
N THR A 783 -10.75 -31.50 8.11
CA THR A 783 -11.32 -30.17 8.22
C THR A 783 -11.52 -29.58 6.83
N VAL A 784 -12.62 -28.85 6.66
CA VAL A 784 -12.89 -27.97 5.52
C VAL A 784 -12.98 -26.55 6.06
N THR A 785 -12.04 -25.70 5.68
CA THR A 785 -12.03 -24.28 6.04
C THR A 785 -12.33 -23.45 4.79
N ALA A 786 -13.23 -22.47 4.87
CA ALA A 786 -13.42 -21.48 3.82
C ALA A 786 -13.20 -20.07 4.37
N VAL A 787 -12.39 -19.27 3.69
CA VAL A 787 -12.08 -17.87 4.05
C VAL A 787 -12.36 -16.94 2.88
N PHE A 788 -12.76 -15.71 3.20
CA PHE A 788 -12.99 -14.62 2.25
C PHE A 788 -12.83 -13.27 2.98
N PRO A 789 -12.37 -12.20 2.30
CA PRO A 789 -12.27 -10.87 2.91
C PRO A 789 -13.60 -10.41 3.53
N ASN A 790 -13.54 -9.76 4.70
CA ASN A 790 -14.74 -9.36 5.46
C ASN A 790 -15.72 -10.52 5.71
N ALA A 791 -15.21 -11.73 5.99
CA ALA A 791 -16.04 -12.85 6.41
C ALA A 791 -15.56 -13.47 7.71
N VAL A 792 -16.49 -14.05 8.48
CA VAL A 792 -16.17 -15.06 9.48
C VAL A 792 -15.87 -16.36 8.73
N PRO A 793 -14.70 -16.98 8.93
CA PRO A 793 -14.37 -18.25 8.31
C PRO A 793 -15.41 -19.34 8.60
N TYR A 794 -15.73 -20.13 7.58
CA TYR A 794 -16.41 -21.40 7.80
C TYR A 794 -15.38 -22.45 8.22
N ILE A 795 -15.67 -23.23 9.26
CA ILE A 795 -14.85 -24.38 9.68
C ILE A 795 -15.80 -25.56 9.92
N GLY A 796 -15.73 -26.56 9.04
CA GLY A 796 -16.50 -27.81 9.11
C GLY A 796 -15.60 -29.04 9.09
N THR A 797 -16.17 -30.23 9.31
CA THR A 797 -15.41 -31.48 9.27
C THR A 797 -16.14 -32.58 8.50
N PHE A 798 -15.38 -33.51 7.94
CA PHE A 798 -15.89 -34.76 7.39
C PHE A 798 -15.06 -35.96 7.88
N GLN A 799 -15.69 -37.13 7.88
CA GLN A 799 -15.03 -38.36 8.32
C GLN A 799 -14.55 -39.18 7.12
N SER A 800 -13.24 -39.41 7.06
CA SER A 800 -12.59 -40.38 6.18
C SER A 800 -12.75 -41.78 6.78
N SER A 801 -13.57 -42.62 6.17
CA SER A 801 -13.90 -43.96 6.68
C SER A 801 -13.73 -45.05 5.63
N GLU A 802 -13.47 -46.28 6.06
CA GLU A 802 -13.50 -47.43 5.15
C GLU A 802 -14.86 -47.48 4.48
N PHE A 803 -14.87 -47.48 3.14
CA PHE A 803 -16.12 -47.61 2.40
C PHE A 803 -16.77 -48.96 2.69
N LYS A 804 -17.75 -48.97 3.59
CA LYS A 804 -18.64 -50.11 3.81
C LYS A 804 -19.84 -49.92 2.89
N PRO A 805 -19.94 -50.62 1.75
CA PRO A 805 -21.12 -50.52 0.91
C PRO A 805 -22.34 -50.90 1.76
N ALA A 806 -23.25 -49.94 1.96
CA ALA A 806 -24.49 -50.11 2.72
C ALA A 806 -25.43 -51.20 2.16
N PHE A 807 -25.04 -51.85 1.05
CA PHE A 807 -25.86 -52.77 0.27
C PHE A 807 -25.77 -54.24 0.71
N LEU A 808 -24.88 -54.64 1.62
CA LEU A 808 -24.68 -56.07 1.95
C LEU A 808 -25.17 -56.52 3.34
N TRP A 809 -25.47 -55.62 4.28
CA TRP A 809 -25.95 -56.04 5.60
C TRP A 809 -27.47 -56.31 5.68
N GLY A 810 -28.27 -55.68 4.81
CA GLY A 810 -29.72 -55.91 4.78
C GLY A 810 -30.13 -57.25 4.13
N MET A 811 -29.26 -57.86 3.32
CA MET A 811 -29.57 -59.10 2.59
C MET A 811 -29.04 -60.37 3.28
N PHE A 812 -27.97 -60.27 4.08
CA PHE A 812 -27.36 -61.42 4.76
C PHE A 812 -27.85 -61.62 6.21
N GLY A 813 -28.42 -60.61 6.87
CA GLY A 813 -29.01 -60.76 8.21
C GLY A 813 -30.21 -61.70 8.24
N ASN A 814 -31.03 -61.70 7.18
CA ASN A 814 -32.23 -62.56 7.07
C ASN A 814 -31.95 -63.99 6.57
N LEU A 815 -30.70 -64.33 6.25
CA LEU A 815 -30.29 -65.67 5.80
C LEU A 815 -29.55 -66.48 6.89
N LEU A 816 -29.27 -65.87 8.04
CA LEU A 816 -28.66 -66.53 9.21
C LEU A 816 -29.66 -66.76 10.35
N GLU A 817 -30.90 -66.26 10.23
CA GLU A 817 -32.03 -66.52 11.16
C GLU A 817 -33.09 -67.49 10.60
N LYS A 818 -32.85 -68.10 9.44
CA LYS A 818 -33.63 -69.24 8.90
C LYS A 818 -32.71 -70.42 8.66
#